data_AF-A0A0S9QWW5-F1
#
_entry.id   AF-A0A0S9QWW5-F1
#
_cell.length_a   1.000
_cell.length_b   1.000
_cell.length_c   1.000
_cell.angle_alpha   90.00
_cell.angle_beta   90.00
_cell.angle_gamma   90.00
#
_symmetry.space_group_name_H-M   'P 1'
#
loop_
_entity.id
_entity.type
_entity.pdbx_description
1 polymer ?
#
loop_
_entity_poly.entity_id
_entity_poly.type
_entity_poly.pdbx_seq_one_letter_code
_entity_poly.pdbx_strand_id
1 'polypeptide(L)'
;MDHDCGCGHAASAAHDDTPLEFDADGELVTGPIIRPELPTRPCPLGTLDGSWLLELERRTVFAPEVRGALRIEVGASSLRISGDMYSRRVFPPVLGEVQRPVPIPDPGPAAGADAAARDLGPDDDPAVADVLPVRLRTYPAFPKAEYSWYFRSHGATYVDGTLTVQIVRHLWNRSTQEFVTTDTGTLTLRCRRPLVLAPASALVAPSQRMTGTLSIGGTVTTVTASKTSPMYRGCRIEVDAMVNRVFPASATIGSGAAANVRSVYASAGWDVTVVTDEIDVPNDADLTNAELATLMSGHRQTVAGEQWRLWLFVGSSQGGLFGIMFDDDTVPREGAAGFADVTLGNDSFIAAAARNRPLDEVPAAFLRTLVHEAGHAFNLWHPKHDVHNPGIGIEIMNQTGDVMGFATVANPYPGNAAFVFSEHDRTSLIHSPDPQVRPGWKNFGWGHGNLSAGLPAPVDVAGLAGDTGDDALQLTVTMPAQAFVGEYVTAEVALTNVSDQPRTVTTLINLSEGDLVFLHTSPDRSLEHLVDVAIGCGPRPTTVLQPGESIRNHVQVFFTNQGVTFTEPGRHTVAAQLEVDPVTTVRSAPVTVDVRGPASEAEVDISAKTLTPGVGRAIALGDFATDAAARSVLTALAEQHSDTDTGAAGALVLANSLARSFTDVRARGVRDAAPDEAAHFLELALAGRSAERVAALAVTVASPTERNAPVVADTVAALKARTKGGARSAAGKDVAAAEQIAEDFVSPQGR
;
A
#
# COMPACT_ATOMS: atom_id res chain seq x y z
N MET A 1 -12.01 13.13 -80.36
CA MET A 1 -10.87 13.81 -79.70
C MET A 1 -11.41 15.09 -79.12
N ASP A 2 -11.04 15.31 -77.86
CA ASP A 2 -11.12 16.55 -77.07
C ASP A 2 -12.48 17.02 -76.49
N HIS A 3 -12.55 16.88 -75.16
CA HIS A 3 -12.87 17.86 -74.08
C HIS A 3 -13.42 19.24 -74.51
N ASP A 4 -14.33 19.94 -73.82
CA ASP A 4 -14.63 20.05 -72.39
C ASP A 4 -15.97 20.82 -72.15
N CYS A 5 -16.41 20.87 -70.88
CA CYS A 5 -17.21 21.90 -70.19
C CYS A 5 -18.76 21.92 -70.30
N GLY A 6 -19.44 21.67 -69.16
CA GLY A 6 -20.83 22.11 -68.95
C GLY A 6 -21.52 21.51 -67.72
N CYS A 7 -21.28 22.09 -66.54
CA CYS A 7 -21.96 21.79 -65.28
C CYS A 7 -23.49 22.06 -65.32
N GLY A 8 -24.29 21.29 -64.55
CA GLY A 8 -25.55 21.80 -63.98
C GLY A 8 -26.73 20.83 -63.83
N HIS A 9 -26.95 20.39 -62.59
CA HIS A 9 -28.23 20.04 -61.93
C HIS A 9 -29.17 18.96 -62.50
N ALA A 10 -29.39 17.88 -61.75
CA ALA A 10 -30.45 17.77 -60.73
C ALA A 10 -30.60 16.30 -60.27
N ALA A 11 -30.65 16.10 -58.95
CA ALA A 11 -30.94 14.81 -58.34
C ALA A 11 -32.41 14.44 -58.56
N SER A 12 -32.68 13.28 -59.17
CA SER A 12 -33.99 12.64 -59.10
C SER A 12 -34.04 11.76 -57.86
N ALA A 13 -34.74 12.22 -56.84
CA ALA A 13 -35.23 11.35 -55.77
C ALA A 13 -36.21 10.34 -56.38
N ALA A 14 -35.94 9.04 -56.19
CA ALA A 14 -36.92 8.02 -56.47
C ALA A 14 -38.04 8.14 -55.41
N HIS A 15 -39.20 8.64 -55.83
CA HIS A 15 -40.44 8.52 -55.06
C HIS A 15 -40.93 7.08 -55.19
N ASP A 16 -40.90 6.37 -54.07
CA ASP A 16 -41.54 5.06 -53.91
C ASP A 16 -43.00 5.32 -53.51
N ASP A 17 -43.91 5.29 -54.49
CA ASP A 17 -45.36 5.48 -54.31
C ASP A 17 -46.01 4.20 -53.79
N THR A 18 -45.66 3.79 -52.56
CA THR A 18 -46.45 2.77 -51.82
C THR A 18 -47.48 3.47 -50.93
N PRO A 19 -48.79 3.19 -51.08
CA PRO A 19 -49.81 3.78 -50.24
C PRO A 19 -49.63 3.33 -48.78
N LEU A 20 -49.64 4.30 -47.86
CA LEU A 20 -49.57 4.06 -46.42
C LEU A 20 -50.85 3.32 -45.98
N GLU A 21 -50.71 2.08 -45.53
CA GLU A 21 -51.80 1.31 -44.92
C GLU A 21 -51.89 1.64 -43.42
N PHE A 22 -53.09 1.99 -42.97
CA PHE A 22 -53.41 2.22 -41.57
C PHE A 22 -54.34 1.12 -41.08
N ASP A 23 -54.18 0.67 -39.84
CA ASP A 23 -55.07 -0.32 -39.24
C ASP A 23 -56.42 0.27 -38.83
N ALA A 24 -57.29 -0.58 -38.27
CA ALA A 24 -58.65 -0.21 -37.87
C ALA A 24 -58.71 0.87 -36.78
N ASP A 25 -57.60 1.11 -36.07
CA ASP A 25 -57.47 2.13 -35.02
C ASP A 25 -56.75 3.40 -35.52
N GLY A 26 -56.34 3.43 -36.80
CA GLY A 26 -55.70 4.57 -37.44
C GLY A 26 -54.18 4.64 -37.23
N GLU A 27 -53.53 3.56 -36.78
CA GLU A 27 -52.07 3.48 -36.68
C GLU A 27 -51.45 2.96 -37.99
N LEU A 28 -50.29 3.50 -38.35
CA LEU A 28 -49.57 3.13 -39.57
C LEU A 28 -49.06 1.68 -39.43
N VAL A 29 -49.47 0.80 -40.34
CA VAL A 29 -49.00 -0.60 -40.38
C VAL A 29 -47.55 -0.60 -40.87
N THR A 30 -46.60 -0.44 -39.95
CA THR A 30 -45.18 -0.63 -40.25
C THR A 30 -44.90 -2.13 -40.30
N GLY A 31 -44.69 -2.67 -41.51
CA GLY A 31 -44.14 -4.01 -41.66
C GLY A 31 -42.83 -4.16 -40.87
N PRO A 32 -42.43 -5.38 -40.47
CA PRO A 32 -41.20 -5.57 -39.72
C PRO A 32 -40.05 -4.97 -40.52
N ILE A 33 -39.42 -3.93 -40.00
CA ILE A 33 -38.19 -3.37 -40.55
C ILE A 33 -37.14 -4.48 -40.40
N ILE A 34 -36.95 -5.27 -41.46
CA ILE A 34 -35.83 -6.19 -41.58
C ILE A 34 -34.59 -5.32 -41.67
N ARG A 35 -33.98 -5.01 -40.53
CA ARG A 35 -32.63 -4.44 -40.51
C ARG A 35 -31.71 -5.56 -41.00
N PRO A 36 -31.06 -5.45 -42.17
CA PRO A 36 -30.08 -6.43 -42.57
C PRO A 36 -29.03 -6.51 -41.47
N GLU A 37 -28.86 -7.69 -40.86
CA GLU A 37 -27.77 -7.93 -39.92
C GLU A 37 -26.46 -7.68 -40.67
N LEU A 38 -25.79 -6.57 -40.33
CA LEU A 38 -24.50 -6.26 -40.91
C LEU A 38 -23.58 -7.45 -40.63
N PRO A 39 -22.87 -7.97 -41.64
CA PRO A 39 -22.03 -9.14 -41.43
C PRO A 39 -20.95 -8.78 -40.40
N THR A 40 -20.77 -9.68 -39.41
CA THR A 40 -19.82 -9.47 -38.31
C THR A 40 -18.72 -10.54 -38.31
N ARG A 41 -17.54 -10.19 -37.81
CA ARG A 41 -16.44 -11.13 -37.59
C ARG A 41 -16.06 -11.20 -36.10
N PRO A 42 -15.49 -12.34 -35.64
CA PRO A 42 -14.87 -12.41 -34.32
C PRO A 42 -13.86 -11.27 -34.07
N CYS A 43 -13.80 -10.82 -32.83
CA CYS A 43 -12.71 -9.95 -32.40
C CYS A 43 -11.38 -10.76 -32.36
N PRO A 44 -10.23 -10.15 -32.69
CA PRO A 44 -8.93 -10.72 -32.34
C PRO A 44 -8.77 -10.84 -30.82
N LEU A 45 -8.06 -11.87 -30.34
CA LEU A 45 -7.84 -12.09 -28.90
C LEU A 45 -7.22 -10.86 -28.22
N GLY A 46 -6.20 -10.24 -28.83
CA GLY A 46 -5.58 -9.02 -28.28
C GLY A 46 -6.51 -7.81 -28.17
N THR A 47 -7.69 -7.83 -28.82
CA THR A 47 -8.72 -6.79 -28.60
C THR A 47 -9.35 -6.91 -27.22
N LEU A 48 -9.32 -8.09 -26.60
CA LEU A 48 -9.89 -8.32 -25.27
C LEU A 48 -9.04 -7.70 -24.16
N ASP A 49 -7.75 -7.48 -24.41
CA ASP A 49 -6.79 -7.02 -23.39
C ASP A 49 -7.18 -5.67 -22.78
N GLY A 50 -7.14 -5.57 -21.46
CA GLY A 50 -7.40 -4.34 -20.69
C GLY A 50 -8.63 -4.39 -19.76
N SER A 51 -9.19 -3.22 -19.46
CA SER A 51 -10.29 -3.02 -18.52
C SER A 51 -11.66 -2.87 -19.21
N TRP A 52 -12.67 -3.47 -18.57
CA TRP A 52 -14.04 -3.54 -19.04
C TRP A 52 -15.01 -3.25 -17.89
N LEU A 53 -16.10 -2.55 -18.19
CA LEU A 53 -17.26 -2.42 -17.30
C LEU A 53 -18.17 -3.63 -17.54
N LEU A 54 -18.29 -4.51 -16.55
CA LEU A 54 -19.20 -5.66 -16.56
C LEU A 54 -20.51 -5.29 -15.86
N GLU A 55 -21.63 -5.49 -16.53
CA GLU A 55 -22.98 -5.19 -16.04
C GLU A 55 -23.85 -6.44 -16.12
N LEU A 56 -24.57 -6.74 -15.02
CA LEU A 56 -25.55 -7.83 -14.98
C LEU A 56 -26.94 -7.26 -15.23
N GLU A 57 -27.70 -7.93 -16.10
CA GLU A 57 -29.08 -7.55 -16.37
C GLU A 57 -29.93 -7.72 -15.09
N ARG A 58 -30.72 -6.68 -14.78
CA ARG A 58 -31.63 -6.72 -13.63
C ARG A 58 -32.78 -7.67 -13.93
N ARG A 59 -33.00 -8.62 -13.02
CA ARG A 59 -34.12 -9.58 -13.13
C ARG A 59 -35.48 -8.96 -12.86
N THR A 60 -35.53 -7.92 -12.04
CA THR A 60 -36.74 -7.16 -11.71
C THR A 60 -36.40 -5.68 -11.52
N VAL A 61 -37.40 -4.80 -11.60
CA VAL A 61 -37.22 -3.35 -11.36
C VAL A 61 -36.73 -3.01 -9.94
N PHE A 62 -36.94 -3.92 -8.98
CA PHE A 62 -36.50 -3.78 -7.59
C PHE A 62 -35.17 -4.52 -7.31
N ALA A 63 -34.65 -5.29 -8.26
CA ALA A 63 -33.36 -5.94 -8.11
C ALA A 63 -32.26 -4.87 -8.04
N PRO A 64 -31.22 -5.07 -7.20
CA PRO A 64 -30.11 -4.16 -7.16
C PRO A 64 -29.42 -4.11 -8.53
N GLU A 65 -28.85 -2.97 -8.84
CA GLU A 65 -27.94 -2.83 -9.97
C GLU A 65 -26.62 -3.48 -9.61
N VAL A 66 -26.16 -4.43 -10.43
CA VAL A 66 -24.88 -5.10 -10.22
C VAL A 66 -23.96 -4.80 -11.40
N ARG A 67 -22.84 -4.15 -11.09
CA ARG A 67 -21.85 -3.71 -12.08
C ARG A 67 -20.44 -3.77 -11.47
N GLY A 68 -19.42 -3.78 -12.31
CA GLY A 68 -18.07 -3.97 -11.81
C GLY A 68 -16.97 -3.86 -12.85
N ALA A 69 -15.73 -3.95 -12.38
CA ALA A 69 -14.57 -4.07 -13.24
C ALA A 69 -14.41 -5.53 -13.70
N LEU A 70 -14.07 -5.71 -14.97
CA LEU A 70 -13.58 -6.96 -15.55
C LEU A 70 -12.23 -6.65 -16.20
N ARG A 71 -11.19 -7.35 -15.78
CA ARG A 71 -9.81 -7.19 -16.25
C ARG A 71 -9.44 -8.45 -17.01
N ILE A 72 -9.08 -8.29 -18.28
CA ILE A 72 -8.68 -9.40 -19.14
C ILE A 72 -7.24 -9.12 -19.56
N GLU A 73 -6.33 -9.95 -19.09
CA GLU A 73 -4.92 -9.92 -19.50
C GLU A 73 -4.69 -11.01 -20.55
N VAL A 74 -4.14 -10.60 -21.70
CA VAL A 74 -3.73 -11.48 -22.80
C VAL A 74 -2.20 -11.51 -22.87
N GLY A 75 -1.60 -12.54 -22.30
CA GLY A 75 -0.17 -12.83 -22.43
C GLY A 75 0.15 -13.69 -23.66
N ALA A 76 1.44 -13.88 -23.93
CA ALA A 76 1.91 -14.73 -25.02
C ALA A 76 1.46 -16.20 -24.89
N SER A 77 1.29 -16.67 -23.65
CA SER A 77 0.86 -18.04 -23.31
C SER A 77 -0.15 -18.10 -22.17
N SER A 78 -0.70 -16.95 -21.75
CA SER A 78 -1.63 -16.85 -20.62
C SER A 78 -2.84 -16.01 -20.97
N LEU A 79 -3.99 -16.35 -20.39
CA LEU A 79 -5.21 -15.57 -20.45
C LEU A 79 -5.77 -15.51 -19.03
N ARG A 80 -5.53 -14.39 -18.33
CA ARG A 80 -5.96 -14.20 -16.95
C ARG A 80 -7.14 -13.24 -16.90
N ILE A 81 -8.16 -13.61 -16.14
CA ILE A 81 -9.35 -12.77 -15.96
C ILE A 81 -9.64 -12.62 -14.48
N SER A 82 -9.92 -11.40 -14.05
CA SER A 82 -10.52 -11.15 -12.74
C SER A 82 -11.50 -10.00 -12.78
N GLY A 83 -12.27 -9.81 -11.71
CA GLY A 83 -13.18 -8.69 -11.61
C GLY A 83 -13.73 -8.45 -10.22
N ASP A 84 -14.16 -7.21 -10.02
CA ASP A 84 -14.67 -6.67 -8.76
C ASP A 84 -16.09 -6.17 -8.98
N MET A 85 -17.04 -6.68 -8.21
CA MET A 85 -18.47 -6.48 -8.44
C MET A 85 -19.13 -5.74 -7.28
N TYR A 86 -19.96 -4.78 -7.67
CA TYR A 86 -20.61 -3.81 -6.82
C TYR A 86 -22.12 -3.90 -7.00
N SER A 87 -22.87 -3.79 -5.91
CA SER A 87 -24.31 -3.92 -5.85
C SER A 87 -24.91 -2.71 -5.16
N ARG A 88 -25.66 -1.92 -5.95
CA ARG A 88 -26.37 -0.72 -5.49
C ARG A 88 -27.87 -1.00 -5.47
N ARG A 89 -28.52 -0.73 -4.34
CA ARG A 89 -29.99 -0.68 -4.30
C ARG A 89 -30.45 0.59 -5.00
N VAL A 90 -31.21 0.41 -6.07
CA VAL A 90 -31.82 1.53 -6.79
C VAL A 90 -33.30 1.54 -6.42
N PHE A 91 -33.71 2.52 -5.62
CA PHE A 91 -35.12 2.81 -5.45
C PHE A 91 -35.64 3.43 -6.77
N PRO A 92 -36.87 3.11 -7.20
CA PRO A 92 -37.43 3.69 -8.42
C PRO A 92 -37.38 5.23 -8.33
N PRO A 93 -37.12 5.92 -9.45
CA PRO A 93 -36.63 7.28 -9.43
C PRO A 93 -37.66 8.25 -8.83
N VAL A 94 -37.27 8.96 -7.78
CA VAL A 94 -37.46 10.41 -7.79
C VAL A 94 -36.30 10.93 -8.63
N LEU A 95 -36.61 11.57 -9.77
CA LEU A 95 -35.69 12.13 -10.77
C LEU A 95 -34.30 12.47 -10.20
N GLY A 96 -33.33 11.57 -10.38
CA GLY A 96 -31.95 11.75 -9.96
C GLY A 96 -31.03 11.05 -10.97
N GLU A 97 -29.98 11.76 -11.38
CA GLU A 97 -29.07 11.34 -12.46
C GLU A 97 -28.39 9.99 -12.19
N VAL A 98 -28.28 9.18 -13.25
CA VAL A 98 -27.48 7.94 -13.25
C VAL A 98 -26.01 8.33 -13.13
N GLN A 99 -25.38 8.04 -11.98
CA GLN A 99 -23.94 8.26 -11.78
C GLN A 99 -23.13 7.38 -12.75
N ARG A 100 -22.40 8.02 -13.66
CA ARG A 100 -21.46 7.38 -14.60
C ARG A 100 -20.06 7.29 -13.95
N PRO A 101 -19.21 6.34 -14.39
CA PRO A 101 -17.80 6.32 -13.99
C PRO A 101 -17.15 7.69 -14.24
N VAL A 102 -16.44 8.21 -13.25
CA VAL A 102 -15.79 9.53 -13.35
C VAL A 102 -14.51 9.39 -14.17
N PRO A 103 -14.28 10.19 -15.22
CA PRO A 103 -13.03 10.18 -15.98
C PRO A 103 -11.86 10.74 -15.18
N ILE A 104 -10.68 10.12 -15.27
CA ILE A 104 -9.44 10.76 -14.78
C ILE A 104 -9.10 11.85 -15.81
N PRO A 105 -8.99 13.14 -15.44
CA PRO A 105 -8.60 14.18 -16.37
C PRO A 105 -7.18 13.91 -16.91
N ASP A 106 -7.00 13.95 -18.22
CA ASP A 106 -5.68 13.90 -18.84
C ASP A 106 -5.01 15.26 -18.63
N PRO A 107 -3.83 15.36 -18.00
CA PRO A 107 -3.11 16.62 -17.98
C PRO A 107 -2.62 16.86 -19.41
N GLY A 108 -3.10 17.93 -20.04
CA GLY A 108 -2.47 18.46 -21.25
C GLY A 108 -0.98 18.72 -21.03
N PRO A 109 -0.20 18.93 -22.10
CA PRO A 109 1.24 19.16 -21.97
C PRO A 109 1.52 20.29 -20.98
N ALA A 110 2.40 20.00 -20.01
CA ALA A 110 2.74 20.90 -18.92
C ALA A 110 3.17 22.28 -19.45
N ALA A 111 2.41 23.32 -19.12
CA ALA A 111 2.81 24.69 -19.35
C ALA A 111 3.67 25.15 -18.16
N GLY A 112 4.98 25.30 -18.38
CA GLY A 112 5.86 26.00 -17.43
C GLY A 112 7.30 25.50 -17.35
N ALA A 113 8.13 25.80 -18.36
CA ALA A 113 9.57 26.03 -18.22
C ALA A 113 10.07 26.79 -19.45
N ASP A 114 11.00 27.72 -19.23
CA ASP A 114 11.29 28.90 -20.04
C ASP A 114 11.57 28.72 -21.54
N ALA A 115 11.07 29.71 -22.29
CA ALA A 115 11.44 29.99 -23.66
C ALA A 115 12.90 30.47 -23.75
N ALA A 116 13.80 29.57 -24.13
CA ALA A 116 15.11 29.94 -24.67
C ALA A 116 15.30 29.25 -26.02
N ALA A 117 15.31 30.09 -27.06
CA ALA A 117 15.45 29.71 -28.46
C ALA A 117 16.62 28.75 -28.70
N ARG A 118 16.32 27.59 -29.28
CA ARG A 118 17.31 26.77 -29.99
C ARG A 118 16.80 26.48 -31.40
N ASP A 119 17.66 26.89 -32.31
CA ASP A 119 17.63 26.78 -33.76
C ASP A 119 17.32 25.35 -34.22
N LEU A 120 16.22 25.17 -34.97
CA LEU A 120 15.83 23.89 -35.56
C LEU A 120 16.43 23.81 -36.98
N GLY A 121 17.40 22.91 -37.16
CA GLY A 121 17.85 22.46 -38.48
C GLY A 121 16.84 21.50 -39.11
N PRO A 122 16.77 21.42 -40.46
CA PRO A 122 15.69 20.74 -41.15
C PRO A 122 16.03 19.26 -41.32
N ASP A 123 15.45 18.40 -40.49
CA ASP A 123 15.20 16.98 -40.79
C ASP A 123 14.04 16.52 -39.88
N ASP A 124 12.86 17.10 -40.13
CA ASP A 124 11.59 16.69 -39.52
C ASP A 124 10.96 15.57 -40.35
N ASP A 125 11.00 14.35 -39.80
CA ASP A 125 10.10 13.26 -40.16
C ASP A 125 8.74 13.53 -39.49
N PRO A 126 7.60 13.37 -40.19
CA PRO A 126 6.35 14.00 -39.78
C PRO A 126 5.75 13.32 -38.57
N ALA A 127 5.62 14.09 -37.48
CA ALA A 127 4.70 13.82 -36.40
C ALA A 127 3.29 13.62 -36.99
N VAL A 128 2.82 12.37 -36.98
CA VAL A 128 1.40 12.07 -37.10
C VAL A 128 0.75 12.59 -35.82
N ALA A 129 0.35 13.86 -35.86
CA ALA A 129 -0.60 14.44 -34.93
C ALA A 129 -1.92 13.67 -35.08
N ASP A 130 -2.06 12.64 -34.27
CA ASP A 130 -3.27 11.86 -34.14
C ASP A 130 -4.34 12.75 -33.48
N VAL A 131 -5.08 13.50 -34.30
CA VAL A 131 -6.35 14.13 -33.91
C VAL A 131 -7.39 13.01 -33.80
N LEU A 132 -7.24 12.15 -32.79
CA LEU A 132 -8.27 11.22 -32.37
C LEU A 132 -9.21 11.94 -31.39
N PRO A 133 -10.53 11.70 -31.44
CA PRO A 133 -11.45 12.23 -30.43
C PRO A 133 -10.98 11.78 -29.04
N VAL A 134 -10.86 12.73 -28.12
CA VAL A 134 -10.46 12.56 -26.72
C VAL A 134 -11.28 11.41 -26.11
N ARG A 135 -10.70 10.21 -26.10
CA ARG A 135 -11.29 9.06 -25.41
C ARG A 135 -11.03 9.28 -23.93
N LEU A 136 -12.06 9.69 -23.20
CA LEU A 136 -12.03 9.69 -21.74
C LEU A 136 -11.80 8.25 -21.27
N ARG A 137 -10.55 7.92 -20.92
CA ARG A 137 -10.21 6.66 -20.28
C ARG A 137 -10.94 6.62 -18.94
N THR A 138 -11.73 5.57 -18.74
CA THR A 138 -12.48 5.38 -17.49
C THR A 138 -12.12 4.02 -16.92
N TYR A 139 -11.89 3.97 -15.62
CA TYR A 139 -11.64 2.73 -14.90
C TYR A 139 -12.86 2.50 -14.01
N PRO A 140 -13.56 1.35 -14.10
CA PRO A 140 -14.69 1.07 -13.23
C PRO A 140 -14.24 1.08 -11.76
N ALA A 141 -14.58 2.16 -11.07
CA ALA A 141 -14.34 2.38 -9.65
C ALA A 141 -15.64 2.89 -9.03
N PHE A 142 -16.06 2.27 -7.94
CA PHE A 142 -17.37 2.43 -7.33
C PHE A 142 -17.25 2.50 -5.80
N PRO A 143 -18.36 2.81 -5.09
CA PRO A 143 -18.28 2.98 -3.66
C PRO A 143 -17.88 1.74 -2.90
N LYS A 144 -17.00 1.92 -1.90
CA LYS A 144 -16.59 0.84 -0.99
C LYS A 144 -17.83 0.17 -0.37
N ALA A 145 -18.86 0.96 -0.04
CA ALA A 145 -20.13 0.48 0.51
C ALA A 145 -20.99 -0.33 -0.49
N GLU A 146 -20.75 -0.21 -1.80
CA GLU A 146 -21.42 -1.00 -2.83
C GLU A 146 -20.69 -2.33 -3.10
N TYR A 147 -19.45 -2.51 -2.63
CA TYR A 147 -18.67 -3.73 -2.90
C TYR A 147 -19.39 -4.98 -2.40
N SER A 148 -19.36 -6.03 -3.22
CA SER A 148 -20.20 -7.22 -3.00
C SER A 148 -19.47 -8.53 -3.21
N TRP A 149 -18.62 -8.64 -4.22
CA TRP A 149 -17.85 -9.86 -4.45
C TRP A 149 -16.73 -9.63 -5.45
N TYR A 150 -15.72 -10.48 -5.37
CA TYR A 150 -14.62 -10.58 -6.31
C TYR A 150 -14.72 -11.91 -7.06
N PHE A 151 -14.20 -11.97 -8.28
CA PHE A 151 -14.01 -13.23 -8.97
C PHE A 151 -12.70 -13.27 -9.75
N ARG A 152 -12.18 -14.48 -9.95
CA ARG A 152 -11.02 -14.75 -10.79
C ARG A 152 -11.21 -16.00 -11.63
N SER A 153 -10.52 -16.05 -12.76
CA SER A 153 -10.49 -17.21 -13.63
C SER A 153 -9.74 -18.38 -12.99
N HIS A 154 -10.34 -19.55 -13.03
CA HIS A 154 -9.74 -20.86 -12.79
C HIS A 154 -9.52 -21.63 -14.13
N GLY A 155 -9.62 -20.90 -15.25
CA GLY A 155 -9.46 -21.42 -16.60
C GLY A 155 -10.23 -20.55 -17.58
N ALA A 156 -9.65 -20.30 -18.76
CA ALA A 156 -10.29 -19.50 -19.78
C ALA A 156 -9.92 -19.99 -21.19
N THR A 157 -10.88 -19.91 -22.12
CA THR A 157 -10.68 -20.23 -23.53
C THR A 157 -11.29 -19.16 -24.40
N TYR A 158 -10.66 -18.88 -25.55
CA TYR A 158 -11.21 -17.98 -26.56
C TYR A 158 -11.24 -18.67 -27.92
N VAL A 159 -12.45 -18.91 -28.44
CA VAL A 159 -12.66 -19.58 -29.73
C VAL A 159 -13.76 -18.86 -30.51
N ASP A 160 -13.49 -18.52 -31.76
CA ASP A 160 -14.46 -17.91 -32.70
C ASP A 160 -15.23 -16.70 -32.15
N GLY A 161 -14.53 -15.85 -31.40
CA GLY A 161 -15.11 -14.64 -30.82
C GLY A 161 -15.79 -14.86 -29.48
N THR A 162 -15.75 -16.07 -28.93
CA THR A 162 -16.39 -16.42 -27.66
C THR A 162 -15.34 -16.68 -26.58
N LEU A 163 -15.32 -15.83 -25.56
CA LEU A 163 -14.58 -16.01 -24.33
C LEU A 163 -15.43 -16.83 -23.36
N THR A 164 -14.89 -17.95 -22.88
CA THR A 164 -15.50 -18.76 -21.80
C THR A 164 -14.52 -18.82 -20.65
N VAL A 165 -14.97 -18.43 -19.45
CA VAL A 165 -14.16 -18.33 -18.24
C VAL A 165 -14.82 -19.16 -17.15
N GLN A 166 -14.09 -20.13 -16.61
CA GLN A 166 -14.43 -20.79 -15.35
C GLN A 166 -14.00 -19.87 -14.23
N ILE A 167 -14.90 -19.50 -13.33
CA ILE A 167 -14.62 -18.53 -12.27
C ILE A 167 -14.77 -19.12 -10.88
N VAL A 168 -13.94 -18.64 -9.97
CA VAL A 168 -14.14 -18.75 -8.52
C VAL A 168 -14.55 -17.37 -8.03
N ARG A 169 -15.71 -17.28 -7.38
CA ARG A 169 -16.23 -16.06 -6.76
C ARG A 169 -15.96 -16.11 -5.25
N HIS A 170 -15.55 -14.97 -4.71
CA HIS A 170 -15.34 -14.72 -3.29
C HIS A 170 -16.39 -13.70 -2.83
N LEU A 171 -17.29 -14.09 -1.92
CA LEU A 171 -18.37 -13.25 -1.43
C LEU A 171 -17.89 -12.34 -0.30
N TRP A 172 -18.16 -11.04 -0.44
CA TRP A 172 -17.78 -10.02 0.52
C TRP A 172 -18.86 -9.80 1.57
N ASN A 173 -18.48 -9.86 2.84
CA ASN A 173 -19.32 -9.43 3.95
C ASN A 173 -19.02 -7.97 4.26
N ARG A 174 -20.00 -7.08 4.02
CA ARG A 174 -19.85 -5.64 4.25
C ARG A 174 -19.71 -5.26 5.73
N SER A 175 -20.21 -6.09 6.64
CA SER A 175 -20.16 -5.83 8.08
C SER A 175 -18.80 -6.19 8.65
N THR A 176 -18.28 -7.38 8.33
CA THR A 176 -16.95 -7.80 8.78
C THR A 176 -15.83 -7.24 7.91
N GLN A 177 -16.17 -6.72 6.71
CA GLN A 177 -15.21 -6.34 5.67
C GLN A 177 -14.29 -7.52 5.30
N GLU A 178 -14.80 -8.74 5.26
CA GLU A 178 -14.00 -9.93 4.93
C GLU A 178 -14.68 -10.79 3.87
N PHE A 179 -13.89 -11.61 3.17
CA PHE A 179 -14.43 -12.64 2.30
C PHE A 179 -14.86 -13.86 3.12
N VAL A 180 -16.14 -14.21 3.04
CA VAL A 180 -16.74 -15.20 3.96
C VAL A 180 -17.01 -16.56 3.33
N THR A 181 -17.21 -16.61 2.01
CA THR A 181 -17.52 -17.86 1.30
C THR A 181 -17.05 -17.79 -0.15
N THR A 182 -16.87 -18.96 -0.76
CA THR A 182 -16.53 -19.11 -2.18
C THR A 182 -17.51 -20.02 -2.90
N ASP A 183 -17.76 -19.73 -4.17
CA ASP A 183 -18.47 -20.62 -5.08
C ASP A 183 -17.95 -20.47 -6.52
N THR A 184 -18.29 -21.44 -7.37
CA THR A 184 -17.78 -21.50 -8.74
C THR A 184 -18.86 -21.16 -9.76
N GLY A 185 -18.44 -20.74 -10.95
CA GLY A 185 -19.36 -20.47 -12.05
C GLY A 185 -18.69 -20.41 -13.42
N THR A 186 -19.48 -20.08 -14.43
CA THR A 186 -19.01 -19.85 -15.80
C THR A 186 -19.47 -18.48 -16.30
N LEU A 187 -18.53 -17.70 -16.81
CA LEU A 187 -18.78 -16.48 -17.57
C LEU A 187 -18.52 -16.75 -19.05
N THR A 188 -19.51 -16.51 -19.91
CA THR A 188 -19.39 -16.58 -21.37
C THR A 188 -19.66 -15.22 -21.97
N LEU A 189 -18.75 -14.73 -22.81
CA LEU A 189 -18.84 -13.42 -23.47
C LEU A 189 -18.54 -13.56 -24.96
N ARG A 190 -19.39 -12.98 -25.81
CA ARG A 190 -19.22 -12.96 -27.27
C ARG A 190 -18.79 -11.57 -27.72
N CYS A 191 -17.65 -11.50 -28.41
CA CYS A 191 -17.12 -10.30 -29.02
C CYS A 191 -17.23 -10.40 -30.55
N ARG A 192 -17.99 -9.49 -31.15
CA ARG A 192 -18.16 -9.37 -32.60
C ARG A 192 -17.90 -7.93 -33.02
N ARG A 193 -17.34 -7.76 -34.21
CA ARG A 193 -17.14 -6.45 -34.85
C ARG A 193 -17.76 -6.42 -36.25
N PRO A 194 -18.40 -5.32 -36.66
CA PRO A 194 -18.97 -5.20 -38.00
C PRO A 194 -17.88 -5.23 -39.08
N LEU A 195 -18.18 -5.81 -40.23
CA LEU A 195 -17.29 -5.85 -41.40
C LEU A 195 -17.24 -4.52 -42.16
N VAL A 196 -18.27 -3.68 -42.01
CA VAL A 196 -18.36 -2.34 -42.62
C VAL A 196 -18.54 -1.30 -41.52
N LEU A 197 -17.58 -0.38 -41.39
CA LEU A 197 -17.70 0.81 -40.54
C LEU A 197 -18.46 1.87 -41.34
N ALA A 198 -19.65 2.27 -40.89
CA ALA A 198 -20.32 3.44 -41.47
C ALA A 198 -19.51 4.70 -41.12
N PRO A 199 -19.32 5.67 -42.05
CA PRO A 199 -18.52 6.87 -41.81
C PRO A 199 -19.05 7.73 -40.64
N ALA A 200 -20.34 7.68 -40.34
CA ALA A 200 -20.94 8.33 -39.17
C ALA A 200 -20.52 7.69 -37.83
N SER A 201 -20.07 6.43 -37.82
CA SER A 201 -19.59 5.71 -36.64
C SER A 201 -18.11 5.93 -36.35
N ALA A 202 -17.38 6.61 -37.24
CA ALA A 202 -15.96 6.91 -37.05
C ALA A 202 -15.73 8.12 -36.12
N LEU A 203 -16.69 9.05 -36.04
CA LEU A 203 -16.65 10.23 -35.17
C LEU A 203 -17.01 9.90 -33.70
N VAL A 204 -17.76 8.82 -33.48
CA VAL A 204 -18.08 8.25 -32.16
C VAL A 204 -17.88 6.74 -32.26
N ALA A 205 -16.64 6.28 -32.22
CA ALA A 205 -16.35 4.85 -32.25
C ALA A 205 -17.08 4.18 -31.06
N PRO A 206 -18.01 3.24 -31.28
CA PRO A 206 -18.70 2.58 -30.17
C PRO A 206 -17.66 1.86 -29.31
N SER A 207 -17.74 2.02 -27.99
CA SER A 207 -16.93 1.22 -27.06
C SER A 207 -17.10 -0.26 -27.43
N GLN A 208 -15.99 -0.98 -27.58
CA GLN A 208 -16.05 -2.41 -27.90
C GLN A 208 -16.92 -3.10 -26.85
N ARG A 209 -17.94 -3.83 -27.29
CA ARG A 209 -18.90 -4.47 -26.39
C ARG A 209 -18.85 -5.98 -26.56
N MET A 210 -19.04 -6.69 -25.46
CA MET A 210 -19.31 -8.12 -25.43
C MET A 210 -20.63 -8.37 -24.70
N THR A 211 -21.37 -9.38 -25.15
CA THR A 211 -22.60 -9.83 -24.49
C THR A 211 -22.53 -11.32 -24.24
N GLY A 212 -23.20 -11.78 -23.19
CA GLY A 212 -23.29 -13.21 -22.93
C GLY A 212 -23.95 -13.52 -21.59
N THR A 213 -23.48 -14.54 -20.90
CA THR A 213 -24.13 -15.07 -19.71
C THR A 213 -23.13 -15.32 -18.59
N LEU A 214 -23.60 -15.12 -17.36
CA LEU A 214 -22.92 -15.49 -16.13
C LEU A 214 -23.78 -16.53 -15.40
N SER A 215 -23.22 -17.70 -15.14
CA SER A 215 -23.83 -18.76 -14.36
C SER A 215 -23.06 -18.97 -13.06
N ILE A 216 -23.63 -18.59 -11.92
CA ILE A 216 -23.04 -18.80 -10.58
C ILE A 216 -24.16 -19.22 -9.62
N GLY A 217 -23.90 -20.15 -8.69
CA GLY A 217 -24.88 -20.53 -7.67
C GLY A 217 -26.22 -21.01 -8.25
N GLY A 218 -26.18 -21.77 -9.34
CA GLY A 218 -27.38 -22.26 -10.06
C GLY A 218 -28.17 -21.19 -10.82
N THR A 219 -27.65 -19.97 -10.89
CA THR A 219 -28.35 -18.79 -11.38
C THR A 219 -27.68 -18.28 -12.65
N VAL A 220 -28.40 -18.26 -13.78
CA VAL A 220 -27.92 -17.73 -15.07
C VAL A 220 -28.46 -16.32 -15.29
N THR A 221 -27.59 -15.36 -15.57
CA THR A 221 -27.96 -13.95 -15.81
C THR A 221 -27.27 -13.44 -17.07
N THR A 222 -27.97 -12.65 -17.89
CA THR A 222 -27.37 -11.97 -19.04
C THR A 222 -26.37 -10.93 -18.54
N VAL A 223 -25.22 -10.85 -19.21
CA VAL A 223 -24.19 -9.87 -18.90
C VAL A 223 -23.76 -9.10 -20.13
N THR A 224 -23.32 -7.88 -19.90
CA THR A 224 -22.71 -7.02 -20.90
C THR A 224 -21.38 -6.51 -20.39
N ALA A 225 -20.33 -6.60 -21.20
CA ALA A 225 -19.03 -6.03 -20.90
C ALA A 225 -18.70 -4.94 -21.94
N SER A 226 -18.41 -3.72 -21.48
CA SER A 226 -18.05 -2.60 -22.35
C SER A 226 -16.60 -2.19 -22.10
N LYS A 227 -15.75 -2.16 -23.13
CA LYS A 227 -14.33 -1.83 -22.97
C LYS A 227 -14.17 -0.38 -22.54
N THR A 228 -13.42 -0.16 -21.47
CA THR A 228 -13.23 1.18 -20.89
C THR A 228 -11.80 1.68 -21.05
N SER A 229 -10.80 0.79 -21.06
CA SER A 229 -9.40 1.16 -21.26
C SER A 229 -8.55 -0.02 -21.77
N PRO A 230 -7.45 0.22 -22.51
CA PRO A 230 -6.41 -0.79 -22.74
C PRO A 230 -5.58 -1.10 -21.49
N MET A 231 -5.54 -0.21 -20.49
CA MET A 231 -4.93 -0.47 -19.19
C MET A 231 -5.95 -1.14 -18.25
N TYR A 232 -5.50 -1.74 -17.15
CA TYR A 232 -6.35 -2.53 -16.25
C TYR A 232 -6.99 -1.70 -15.13
N ARG A 233 -6.25 -0.72 -14.62
CA ARG A 233 -6.60 0.14 -13.49
C ARG A 233 -6.05 1.54 -13.70
N GLY A 234 -6.56 2.50 -12.93
CA GLY A 234 -5.99 3.83 -12.89
C GLY A 234 -6.07 4.46 -11.50
N CYS A 235 -5.12 5.35 -11.23
CA CYS A 235 -4.98 6.05 -9.96
C CYS A 235 -4.47 7.47 -10.20
N ARG A 236 -4.96 8.43 -9.40
CA ARG A 236 -4.37 9.76 -9.33
C ARG A 236 -3.39 9.80 -8.17
N ILE A 237 -2.11 10.05 -8.48
CA ILE A 237 -1.09 10.32 -7.48
C ILE A 237 -0.95 11.83 -7.36
N GLU A 238 -1.12 12.33 -6.16
CA GLU A 238 -0.87 13.72 -5.82
C GLU A 238 0.45 13.83 -5.10
N VAL A 239 1.25 14.81 -5.50
CA VAL A 239 2.58 15.03 -4.96
C VAL A 239 2.64 16.38 -4.29
N ASP A 240 2.95 16.35 -3.00
CA ASP A 240 3.30 17.54 -2.23
C ASP A 240 4.80 17.50 -1.91
N ALA A 241 5.41 18.67 -1.73
CA ALA A 241 6.82 18.80 -1.46
C ALA A 241 7.10 19.89 -0.43
N MET A 242 8.11 19.65 0.40
CA MET A 242 8.70 20.70 1.21
C MET A 242 9.37 21.78 0.35
N VAL A 243 9.42 23.00 0.87
CA VAL A 243 10.17 24.11 0.27
C VAL A 243 11.62 23.67 0.01
N ASN A 244 12.12 23.99 -1.19
CA ASN A 244 13.44 23.59 -1.69
C ASN A 244 13.62 22.09 -1.94
N ARG A 245 12.54 21.31 -1.98
CA ARG A 245 12.56 19.92 -2.46
C ARG A 245 11.79 19.80 -3.75
N VAL A 246 12.27 18.92 -4.63
CA VAL A 246 11.75 18.80 -5.99
C VAL A 246 11.39 17.35 -6.27
N PHE A 247 10.14 17.13 -6.66
CA PHE A 247 9.72 15.86 -7.22
C PHE A 247 10.41 15.61 -8.58
N PRO A 248 11.14 14.49 -8.76
CA PRO A 248 11.80 14.18 -10.02
C PRO A 248 10.75 13.73 -11.06
N ALA A 249 10.24 14.69 -11.85
CA ALA A 249 9.22 14.42 -12.87
C ALA A 249 9.66 13.37 -13.91
N SER A 250 10.97 13.25 -14.16
CA SER A 250 11.58 12.17 -14.94
C SER A 250 13.05 11.99 -14.57
N ALA A 251 13.61 10.81 -14.86
CA ALA A 251 15.03 10.52 -14.70
C ALA A 251 15.55 9.65 -15.85
N THR A 252 16.83 9.82 -16.20
CA THR A 252 17.53 8.90 -17.12
C THR A 252 17.99 7.67 -16.33
N ILE A 253 17.59 6.48 -16.77
CA ILE A 253 17.90 5.20 -16.11
C ILE A 253 19.14 4.54 -16.72
N GLY A 254 19.60 3.42 -16.14
CA GLY A 254 20.83 2.73 -16.57
C GLY A 254 20.86 2.32 -18.05
N SER A 255 19.71 2.10 -18.69
CA SER A 255 19.60 1.83 -20.13
C SER A 255 19.75 3.07 -21.02
N GLY A 256 19.84 4.27 -20.43
CA GLY A 256 19.80 5.55 -21.14
C GLY A 256 18.38 6.05 -21.48
N ALA A 257 17.34 5.26 -21.22
CA ALA A 257 15.96 5.68 -21.41
C ALA A 257 15.50 6.68 -20.34
N ALA A 258 14.52 7.51 -20.67
CA ALA A 258 13.81 8.31 -19.66
C ALA A 258 12.73 7.47 -18.98
N ALA A 259 12.67 7.52 -17.65
CA ALA A 259 11.60 6.96 -16.84
C ALA A 259 10.92 8.07 -16.04
N ASN A 260 9.63 7.88 -15.75
CA ASN A 260 8.82 8.66 -14.82
C ASN A 260 7.78 7.72 -14.17
N VAL A 261 7.12 8.18 -13.11
CA VAL A 261 6.13 7.38 -12.37
C VAL A 261 5.08 6.77 -13.30
N ARG A 262 4.53 7.56 -14.24
CA ARG A 262 3.53 7.09 -15.22
C ARG A 262 4.08 5.94 -16.07
N SER A 263 5.29 6.05 -16.60
CA SER A 263 5.90 5.02 -17.45
C SER A 263 6.18 3.71 -16.70
N VAL A 264 6.58 3.80 -15.42
CA VAL A 264 6.86 2.62 -14.59
C VAL A 264 5.57 1.86 -14.27
N TYR A 265 4.52 2.55 -13.83
CA TYR A 265 3.21 1.92 -13.62
C TYR A 265 2.56 1.45 -14.92
N ALA A 266 2.77 2.15 -16.04
CA ALA A 266 2.30 1.70 -17.35
C ALA A 266 2.92 0.36 -17.77
N SER A 267 4.16 0.07 -17.36
CA SER A 267 4.76 -1.26 -17.58
C SER A 267 4.02 -2.39 -16.83
N ALA A 268 3.32 -2.05 -15.75
CA ALA A 268 2.43 -2.95 -15.03
C ALA A 268 0.97 -2.89 -15.50
N GLY A 269 0.69 -2.19 -16.60
CA GLY A 269 -0.65 -2.04 -17.17
C GLY A 269 -1.57 -1.10 -16.38
N TRP A 270 -0.99 -0.15 -15.64
CA TRP A 270 -1.72 0.87 -14.89
C TRP A 270 -1.64 2.25 -15.53
N ASP A 271 -2.72 2.99 -15.42
CA ASP A 271 -2.80 4.38 -15.87
C ASP A 271 -2.75 5.32 -14.68
N VAL A 272 -1.55 5.84 -14.41
CA VAL A 272 -1.31 6.77 -13.33
C VAL A 272 -1.24 8.20 -13.86
N THR A 273 -1.98 9.08 -13.20
CA THR A 273 -1.87 10.54 -13.39
C THR A 273 -1.20 11.14 -12.17
N VAL A 274 -0.07 11.81 -12.39
CA VAL A 274 0.67 12.50 -11.33
C VAL A 274 0.33 13.98 -11.39
N VAL A 275 -0.06 14.56 -10.26
CA VAL A 275 -0.30 15.99 -10.10
C VAL A 275 0.55 16.49 -8.95
N THR A 276 1.45 17.43 -9.21
CA THR A 276 2.16 18.15 -8.15
C THR A 276 1.32 19.36 -7.77
N ASP A 277 0.97 19.49 -6.48
CA ASP A 277 0.07 20.54 -5.98
C ASP A 277 0.76 21.45 -4.96
N GLU A 278 0.87 21.01 -3.69
CA GLU A 278 1.42 21.83 -2.61
C GLU A 278 2.94 21.68 -2.50
N ILE A 279 3.68 22.65 -3.01
CA ILE A 279 5.15 22.64 -3.04
C ILE A 279 5.80 23.62 -2.04
N ASP A 280 4.98 24.25 -1.20
CA ASP A 280 5.38 25.25 -0.21
C ASP A 280 5.19 24.76 1.23
N VAL A 281 5.09 23.44 1.43
CA VAL A 281 5.10 22.83 2.77
C VAL A 281 6.41 23.27 3.46
N PRO A 282 6.36 23.88 4.66
CA PRO A 282 7.56 24.33 5.37
C PRO A 282 8.65 23.25 5.41
N ASN A 283 9.88 23.65 5.09
CA ASN A 283 11.03 22.76 5.18
C ASN A 283 11.33 22.47 6.66
N ASP A 284 11.27 21.20 7.02
CA ASP A 284 11.67 20.70 8.33
C ASP A 284 12.36 19.34 8.15
N ALA A 285 13.62 19.26 8.58
CA ALA A 285 14.44 18.06 8.45
C ALA A 285 14.23 17.08 9.61
N ASP A 286 13.53 17.50 10.66
CA ASP A 286 13.44 16.80 11.93
C ASP A 286 11.99 16.44 12.29
N LEU A 287 11.08 16.37 11.31
CA LEU A 287 9.69 15.97 11.56
C LEU A 287 9.64 14.58 12.18
N THR A 288 9.01 14.49 13.34
CA THR A 288 8.70 13.24 14.02
C THR A 288 7.71 12.41 13.21
N ASN A 289 7.64 11.10 13.45
CA ASN A 289 6.64 10.20 12.88
C ASN A 289 5.22 10.69 13.19
N ALA A 290 5.00 11.28 14.36
CA ALA A 290 3.69 11.84 14.70
C ALA A 290 3.36 13.09 13.87
N GLU A 291 4.33 13.97 13.63
CA GLU A 291 4.14 15.15 12.78
C GLU A 291 3.97 14.75 11.32
N LEU A 292 4.75 13.78 10.82
CA LEU A 292 4.58 13.20 9.49
C LEU A 292 3.21 12.53 9.35
N ALA A 293 2.81 11.67 10.29
CA ALA A 293 1.48 11.03 10.27
C ALA A 293 0.34 12.06 10.30
N THR A 294 0.50 13.14 11.06
CA THR A 294 -0.46 14.26 11.11
C THR A 294 -0.49 15.03 9.81
N LEU A 295 0.68 15.28 9.21
CA LEU A 295 0.80 15.91 7.90
C LEU A 295 0.10 15.08 6.80
N MET A 296 0.28 13.74 6.81
CA MET A 296 -0.33 12.85 5.82
C MET A 296 -1.85 12.75 6.02
N SER A 297 -2.30 12.56 7.26
CA SER A 297 -3.73 12.43 7.58
C SER A 297 -4.49 13.74 7.42
N GLY A 298 -3.85 14.89 7.69
CA GLY A 298 -4.39 16.22 7.51
C GLY A 298 -4.53 16.66 6.05
N HIS A 299 -3.80 16.02 5.12
CA HIS A 299 -3.93 16.30 3.69
C HIS A 299 -5.22 15.74 3.08
N ARG A 300 -5.89 14.78 3.74
CA ARG A 300 -7.03 14.04 3.18
C ARG A 300 -8.10 14.97 2.60
N GLN A 301 -8.06 15.16 1.29
CA GLN A 301 -9.09 15.86 0.54
C GLN A 301 -10.14 14.87 0.07
N THR A 302 -11.35 14.99 0.60
CA THR A 302 -12.52 14.25 0.09
C THR A 302 -12.95 14.88 -1.24
N VAL A 303 -12.54 14.30 -2.38
CA VAL A 303 -12.99 14.75 -3.70
C VAL A 303 -14.23 13.96 -4.11
N ALA A 304 -15.27 14.66 -4.56
CA ALA A 304 -16.49 14.03 -5.05
C ALA A 304 -16.20 13.21 -6.33
N GLY A 305 -16.39 11.90 -6.27
CA GLY A 305 -16.09 10.96 -7.35
C GLY A 305 -14.98 9.99 -6.95
N GLU A 306 -15.31 8.71 -6.79
CA GLU A 306 -14.44 7.71 -6.17
C GLU A 306 -13.41 7.12 -7.13
N GLN A 307 -12.53 7.98 -7.62
CA GLN A 307 -11.30 7.55 -8.24
C GLN A 307 -10.29 7.13 -7.18
N TRP A 308 -9.42 6.20 -7.54
CA TRP A 308 -8.33 5.81 -6.65
C TRP A 308 -7.37 7.00 -6.55
N ARG A 309 -6.99 7.36 -5.33
CA ARG A 309 -6.06 8.45 -5.03
C ARG A 309 -4.99 7.93 -4.09
N LEU A 310 -3.78 8.41 -4.27
CA LEU A 310 -2.65 8.19 -3.40
C LEU A 310 -1.95 9.53 -3.19
N TRP A 311 -1.59 9.83 -1.96
CA TRP A 311 -0.76 10.99 -1.64
C TRP A 311 0.70 10.59 -1.52
N LEU A 312 1.59 11.34 -2.16
CA LEU A 312 3.02 11.11 -2.13
C LEU A 312 3.72 12.39 -1.69
N PHE A 313 4.43 12.33 -0.57
CA PHE A 313 5.11 13.48 -0.01
C PHE A 313 6.60 13.45 -0.26
N VAL A 314 7.16 14.58 -0.67
CA VAL A 314 8.60 14.79 -0.80
C VAL A 314 9.08 15.63 0.40
N GLY A 315 9.63 14.93 1.39
CA GLY A 315 10.18 15.52 2.61
C GLY A 315 11.70 15.70 2.57
N SER A 316 12.25 16.34 3.59
CA SER A 316 13.69 16.54 3.75
C SER A 316 14.39 15.28 4.24
N SER A 317 14.22 14.92 5.51
CA SER A 317 14.78 13.70 6.10
C SER A 317 13.86 13.12 7.16
N GLN A 318 14.00 11.82 7.42
CA GLN A 318 13.53 11.19 8.64
C GLN A 318 14.53 10.13 9.07
N GLY A 319 15.40 10.50 10.01
CA GLY A 319 16.56 9.67 10.36
C GLY A 319 17.39 9.30 9.12
N GLY A 320 17.62 8.00 8.91
CA GLY A 320 18.32 7.47 7.74
C GLY A 320 17.42 6.89 6.64
N LEU A 321 16.10 7.07 6.73
CA LEU A 321 15.14 6.44 5.83
C LEU A 321 15.12 7.10 4.45
N PHE A 322 15.05 6.30 3.40
CA PHE A 322 14.75 6.76 2.04
C PHE A 322 13.26 7.11 1.86
N GLY A 323 12.38 6.40 2.56
CA GLY A 323 10.94 6.66 2.54
C GLY A 323 10.20 6.02 3.71
N ILE A 324 8.93 6.38 3.86
CA ILE A 324 8.05 5.87 4.91
C ILE A 324 6.59 5.83 4.44
N MET A 325 5.85 4.82 4.86
CA MET A 325 4.40 4.72 4.67
C MET A 325 3.73 4.54 6.05
N PHE A 326 2.61 5.22 6.26
CA PHE A 326 1.82 5.05 7.47
C PHE A 326 0.62 4.15 7.19
N ASP A 327 0.53 3.06 7.95
CA ASP A 327 -0.57 2.10 7.87
C ASP A 327 -1.31 2.05 9.20
N ASP A 328 -2.49 2.67 9.22
CA ASP A 328 -3.29 2.88 10.40
C ASP A 328 -4.70 2.32 10.17
N ASP A 329 -5.30 1.76 11.22
CA ASP A 329 -6.56 1.00 11.16
C ASP A 329 -7.76 1.86 10.75
N THR A 330 -7.70 3.17 11.01
CA THR A 330 -8.79 4.08 10.63
C THR A 330 -8.81 4.38 9.13
N VAL A 331 -7.64 4.51 8.51
CA VAL A 331 -7.47 4.83 7.10
C VAL A 331 -6.11 4.31 6.63
N PRO A 332 -6.08 3.09 6.07
CA PRO A 332 -4.84 2.40 5.75
C PRO A 332 -4.26 2.86 4.41
N ARG A 333 -2.93 3.01 4.32
CA ARG A 333 -2.21 3.13 3.04
C ARG A 333 -2.64 4.26 2.10
N GLU A 334 -3.16 5.40 2.59
CA GLU A 334 -3.58 6.51 1.71
C GLU A 334 -2.43 7.39 1.22
N GLY A 335 -1.23 7.23 1.76
CA GLY A 335 -0.06 7.90 1.21
C GLY A 335 1.26 7.34 1.71
N ALA A 336 2.34 7.88 1.16
CA ALA A 336 3.71 7.59 1.57
C ALA A 336 4.59 8.83 1.38
N ALA A 337 5.78 8.84 1.96
CA ALA A 337 6.75 9.92 1.83
C ALA A 337 8.12 9.38 1.36
N GLY A 338 8.81 10.16 0.55
CA GLY A 338 10.22 9.95 0.21
C GLY A 338 11.07 11.13 0.68
N PHE A 339 12.29 10.84 1.11
CA PHE A 339 13.18 11.81 1.75
C PHE A 339 14.34 12.19 0.83
N ALA A 340 14.45 13.48 0.55
CA ALA A 340 15.39 14.06 -0.39
C ALA A 340 16.84 14.10 0.12
N ASP A 341 17.02 14.37 1.42
CA ASP A 341 18.32 14.73 2.00
C ASP A 341 19.19 13.52 2.37
N VAL A 342 18.62 12.31 2.34
CA VAL A 342 19.37 11.10 2.67
C VAL A 342 20.51 10.91 1.68
N THR A 343 21.72 10.82 2.21
CA THR A 343 22.95 10.80 1.43
C THR A 343 23.36 9.36 1.10
N LEU A 344 23.64 9.10 -0.19
CA LEU A 344 24.21 7.84 -0.62
C LEU A 344 25.69 7.71 -0.17
N GLY A 345 26.11 6.49 0.15
CA GLY A 345 27.48 6.20 0.61
C GLY A 345 28.58 6.49 -0.42
N ASN A 346 29.82 6.26 -0.02
CA ASN A 346 31.02 6.44 -0.87
C ASN A 346 31.52 5.15 -1.52
N ASP A 347 30.72 4.08 -1.48
CA ASP A 347 31.16 2.76 -1.92
C ASP A 347 31.45 2.68 -3.41
N SER A 348 32.38 1.78 -3.78
CA SER A 348 32.82 1.63 -5.17
C SER A 348 31.73 1.10 -6.11
N PHE A 349 30.72 0.40 -5.57
CA PHE A 349 29.54 -0.06 -6.30
C PHE A 349 28.48 1.03 -6.51
N ILE A 350 28.62 2.21 -5.88
CA ILE A 350 27.80 3.39 -6.18
C ILE A 350 28.49 4.17 -7.30
N ALA A 351 27.71 4.67 -8.26
CA ALA A 351 28.24 5.42 -9.40
C ALA A 351 28.96 6.69 -8.91
N ALA A 352 30.07 7.05 -9.53
CA ALA A 352 30.89 8.20 -9.10
C ALA A 352 30.10 9.51 -9.00
N ALA A 353 29.10 9.71 -9.87
CA ALA A 353 28.22 10.88 -9.85
C ALA A 353 27.18 10.88 -8.71
N ALA A 354 26.97 9.74 -8.05
CA ALA A 354 25.98 9.55 -6.98
C ALA A 354 26.61 9.43 -5.58
N ARG A 355 27.93 9.20 -5.47
CA ARG A 355 28.62 9.01 -4.18
C ARG A 355 28.60 10.28 -3.33
N ASN A 356 28.23 10.14 -2.05
CA ASN A 356 28.12 11.25 -1.09
C ASN A 356 27.20 12.38 -1.57
N ARG A 357 26.19 12.04 -2.36
CA ARG A 357 25.16 12.98 -2.80
C ARG A 357 23.85 12.69 -2.05
N PRO A 358 23.10 13.70 -1.60
CA PRO A 358 21.71 13.53 -1.24
C PRO A 358 20.91 12.89 -2.38
N LEU A 359 19.84 12.20 -2.01
CA LEU A 359 19.06 11.37 -2.92
C LEU A 359 18.43 12.21 -4.05
N ASP A 360 17.95 13.42 -3.74
CA ASP A 360 17.32 14.32 -4.71
C ASP A 360 18.27 14.85 -5.80
N GLU A 361 19.58 14.86 -5.54
CA GLU A 361 20.62 15.15 -6.52
C GLU A 361 20.94 13.94 -7.42
N VAL A 362 20.32 12.78 -7.17
CA VAL A 362 20.44 11.55 -7.97
C VAL A 362 19.04 11.16 -8.50
N PRO A 363 18.53 11.82 -9.56
CA PRO A 363 17.12 11.72 -9.96
C PRO A 363 16.60 10.29 -10.18
N ALA A 364 17.42 9.38 -10.70
CA ALA A 364 17.03 7.98 -10.89
C ALA A 364 16.83 7.27 -9.54
N ALA A 365 17.76 7.45 -8.60
CA ALA A 365 17.64 6.86 -7.26
C ALA A 365 16.40 7.41 -6.53
N PHE A 366 16.16 8.72 -6.63
CA PHE A 366 15.02 9.34 -5.98
C PHE A 366 13.68 8.94 -6.62
N LEU A 367 13.58 8.98 -7.95
CA LEU A 367 12.38 8.54 -8.67
C LEU A 367 12.04 7.08 -8.33
N ARG A 368 13.05 6.19 -8.31
CA ARG A 368 12.85 4.78 -7.94
C ARG A 368 12.25 4.65 -6.54
N THR A 369 12.84 5.35 -5.58
CA THR A 369 12.39 5.36 -4.18
C THR A 369 10.93 5.81 -4.10
N LEU A 370 10.59 6.93 -4.71
CA LEU A 370 9.21 7.44 -4.72
C LEU A 370 8.21 6.46 -5.36
N VAL A 371 8.60 5.74 -6.42
CA VAL A 371 7.76 4.70 -7.02
C VAL A 371 7.61 3.48 -6.10
N HIS A 372 8.68 3.10 -5.40
CA HIS A 372 8.68 2.03 -4.39
C HIS A 372 7.75 2.34 -3.22
N GLU A 373 7.85 3.53 -2.64
CA GLU A 373 6.98 3.95 -1.53
C GLU A 373 5.50 4.00 -1.95
N ALA A 374 5.22 4.49 -3.16
CA ALA A 374 3.87 4.42 -3.72
C ALA A 374 3.38 2.96 -3.91
N GLY A 375 4.29 2.02 -4.18
CA GLY A 375 4.00 0.59 -4.27
C GLY A 375 3.46 0.01 -2.95
N HIS A 376 4.03 0.41 -1.80
CA HIS A 376 3.52 0.03 -0.48
C HIS A 376 2.09 0.51 -0.25
N ALA A 377 1.77 1.73 -0.68
CA ALA A 377 0.40 2.24 -0.59
C ALA A 377 -0.59 1.46 -1.51
N PHE A 378 -0.12 0.80 -2.56
CA PHE A 378 -0.88 -0.21 -3.33
C PHE A 378 -0.84 -1.62 -2.75
N ASN A 379 -0.37 -1.77 -1.50
CA ASN A 379 -0.23 -3.03 -0.80
C ASN A 379 0.73 -4.01 -1.47
N LEU A 380 1.84 -3.51 -2.03
CA LEU A 380 2.93 -4.37 -2.48
C LEU A 380 3.97 -4.52 -1.38
N TRP A 381 4.43 -5.76 -1.16
CA TRP A 381 5.46 -6.09 -0.19
C TRP A 381 6.82 -6.11 -0.85
N HIS A 382 7.87 -5.98 -0.05
CA HIS A 382 9.18 -6.39 -0.55
C HIS A 382 9.13 -7.90 -0.83
N PRO A 383 9.75 -8.37 -1.93
CA PRO A 383 9.68 -9.77 -2.34
C PRO A 383 9.97 -10.78 -1.22
N LYS A 384 10.91 -10.43 -0.35
CA LYS A 384 11.37 -11.18 0.83
C LYS A 384 10.34 -11.42 1.95
N HIS A 385 9.30 -10.58 2.03
CA HIS A 385 8.24 -10.72 3.05
C HIS A 385 6.94 -11.25 2.48
N ASP A 386 6.85 -11.33 1.16
CA ASP A 386 5.68 -11.83 0.50
C ASP A 386 5.62 -13.36 0.66
N VAL A 387 4.51 -13.88 1.18
CA VAL A 387 4.35 -15.30 1.47
C VAL A 387 4.40 -16.19 0.23
N HIS A 388 4.33 -15.61 -0.97
CA HIS A 388 4.49 -16.31 -2.24
C HIS A 388 5.95 -16.47 -2.66
N ASN A 389 6.88 -15.87 -1.91
CA ASN A 389 8.33 -15.91 -2.14
C ASN A 389 8.73 -15.53 -3.59
N PRO A 390 8.28 -14.37 -4.12
CA PRO A 390 8.77 -13.88 -5.41
C PRO A 390 10.28 -13.64 -5.35
N GLY A 391 10.94 -13.74 -6.51
CA GLY A 391 12.39 -13.58 -6.60
C GLY A 391 12.86 -12.19 -6.14
N ILE A 392 13.90 -12.18 -5.30
CA ILE A 392 14.60 -10.96 -4.87
C ILE A 392 15.55 -10.52 -5.99
N GLY A 393 15.58 -9.23 -6.29
CA GLY A 393 16.26 -8.69 -7.46
C GLY A 393 16.43 -7.17 -7.45
N ILE A 394 16.27 -6.57 -8.63
CA ILE A 394 16.53 -5.15 -8.89
C ILE A 394 15.27 -4.36 -9.27
N GLU A 395 14.11 -5.02 -9.29
CA GLU A 395 12.78 -4.49 -9.57
C GLU A 395 12.32 -3.51 -8.49
N ILE A 396 11.27 -2.72 -8.79
CA ILE A 396 10.79 -1.62 -7.96
C ILE A 396 10.57 -2.01 -6.50
N MET A 397 9.93 -3.14 -6.22
CA MET A 397 9.57 -3.51 -4.84
C MET A 397 10.72 -4.09 -4.02
N ASN A 398 11.90 -4.31 -4.58
CA ASN A 398 13.09 -4.55 -3.76
C ASN A 398 13.46 -3.27 -3.01
N GLN A 399 13.87 -3.34 -1.74
CA GLN A 399 14.27 -2.12 -1.04
C GLN A 399 15.48 -1.49 -1.72
N THR A 400 15.61 -0.16 -1.66
CA THR A 400 16.78 0.53 -2.25
C THR A 400 18.09 0.00 -1.66
N GLY A 401 18.10 -0.36 -0.37
CA GLY A 401 19.22 -1.07 0.28
C GLY A 401 19.59 -2.38 -0.43
N ASP A 402 18.62 -3.24 -0.71
CA ASP A 402 18.84 -4.53 -1.38
C ASP A 402 19.36 -4.35 -2.80
N VAL A 403 18.80 -3.40 -3.56
CA VAL A 403 19.24 -3.10 -4.93
C VAL A 403 20.69 -2.60 -4.96
N MET A 404 21.12 -1.83 -3.97
CA MET A 404 22.53 -1.46 -3.82
C MET A 404 23.41 -2.70 -3.55
N GLY A 405 22.91 -3.68 -2.79
CA GLY A 405 23.59 -4.96 -2.56
C GLY A 405 23.84 -5.78 -3.84
N PHE A 406 23.00 -5.62 -4.87
CA PHE A 406 23.20 -6.24 -6.20
C PHE A 406 24.10 -5.41 -7.14
N ALA A 407 24.52 -4.21 -6.75
CA ALA A 407 25.36 -3.36 -7.58
C ALA A 407 26.82 -3.84 -7.60
N THR A 408 27.53 -3.57 -8.69
CA THR A 408 28.95 -3.88 -8.83
C THR A 408 29.70 -2.68 -9.40
N VAL A 409 31.03 -2.69 -9.35
CA VAL A 409 31.84 -1.64 -10.01
C VAL A 409 31.56 -1.56 -11.52
N ALA A 410 31.25 -2.70 -12.16
CA ALA A 410 30.93 -2.76 -13.60
C ALA A 410 29.49 -2.34 -13.93
N ASN A 411 28.57 -2.47 -12.97
CA ASN A 411 27.17 -2.05 -13.09
C ASN A 411 26.74 -1.37 -11.78
N PRO A 412 27.13 -0.09 -11.59
CA PRO A 412 26.97 0.58 -10.30
C PRO A 412 25.56 1.14 -10.10
N TYR A 413 25.15 1.32 -8.84
CA TYR A 413 23.89 1.98 -8.48
C TYR A 413 23.91 3.48 -8.81
N PRO A 414 22.81 4.09 -9.31
CA PRO A 414 21.49 3.51 -9.59
C PRO A 414 21.35 2.83 -10.96
N GLY A 415 22.43 2.72 -11.74
CA GLY A 415 22.39 2.16 -13.10
C GLY A 415 21.96 0.68 -13.16
N ASN A 416 22.19 -0.09 -12.10
CA ASN A 416 21.76 -1.47 -12.00
C ASN A 416 20.26 -1.64 -11.68
N ALA A 417 19.56 -0.59 -11.24
CA ALA A 417 18.18 -0.70 -10.80
C ALA A 417 17.21 -0.83 -11.98
N ALA A 418 16.23 -1.73 -11.85
CA ALA A 418 15.17 -1.88 -12.84
C ALA A 418 13.96 -1.01 -12.49
N PHE A 419 13.46 -0.29 -13.48
CA PHE A 419 12.28 0.59 -13.37
C PHE A 419 11.02 -0.12 -13.85
N VAL A 420 10.83 -1.35 -13.36
CA VAL A 420 9.69 -2.22 -13.65
C VAL A 420 9.31 -3.00 -12.39
N PHE A 421 8.04 -3.37 -12.31
CA PHE A 421 7.54 -4.29 -11.28
C PHE A 421 7.89 -5.73 -11.64
N SER A 422 8.07 -6.59 -10.63
CA SER A 422 8.19 -8.03 -10.87
C SER A 422 6.88 -8.59 -11.46
N GLU A 423 6.93 -9.77 -12.08
CA GLU A 423 5.70 -10.40 -12.60
C GLU A 423 4.66 -10.66 -11.50
N HIS A 424 5.13 -10.97 -10.29
CA HIS A 424 4.29 -11.15 -9.12
C HIS A 424 3.58 -9.85 -8.72
N ASP A 425 4.35 -8.77 -8.52
CA ASP A 425 3.80 -7.45 -8.16
C ASP A 425 2.83 -6.94 -9.23
N ARG A 426 3.20 -7.11 -10.50
CA ARG A 426 2.36 -6.76 -11.64
C ARG A 426 1.04 -7.52 -11.61
N THR A 427 1.09 -8.82 -11.31
CA THR A 427 -0.11 -9.64 -11.22
C THR A 427 -0.97 -9.24 -10.02
N SER A 428 -0.36 -8.91 -8.89
CA SER A 428 -1.05 -8.38 -7.71
C SER A 428 -1.77 -7.07 -8.04
N LEU A 429 -1.05 -6.12 -8.62
CA LEU A 429 -1.58 -4.83 -9.06
C LEU A 429 -2.78 -5.01 -10.00
N ILE A 430 -2.72 -5.91 -10.98
CA ILE A 430 -3.80 -6.09 -11.96
C ILE A 430 -4.96 -6.88 -11.35
N HIS A 431 -4.68 -8.03 -10.76
CA HIS A 431 -5.69 -9.06 -10.56
C HIS A 431 -6.17 -9.21 -9.12
N SER A 432 -5.52 -8.61 -8.12
CA SER A 432 -5.99 -8.65 -6.72
C SER A 432 -7.29 -7.87 -6.56
N PRO A 433 -8.16 -8.24 -5.60
CA PRO A 433 -9.43 -7.56 -5.36
C PRO A 433 -9.23 -6.09 -4.96
N ASP A 434 -10.20 -5.24 -5.24
CA ASP A 434 -10.10 -3.81 -4.95
C ASP A 434 -9.79 -3.48 -3.46
N PRO A 435 -10.40 -4.16 -2.46
CA PRO A 435 -9.99 -3.99 -1.06
C PRO A 435 -8.50 -4.20 -0.79
N GLN A 436 -7.85 -5.11 -1.50
CA GLN A 436 -6.43 -5.40 -1.33
C GLN A 436 -5.55 -4.29 -1.89
N VAL A 437 -5.89 -3.76 -3.07
CA VAL A 437 -4.96 -2.89 -3.82
C VAL A 437 -5.29 -1.40 -3.64
N ARG A 438 -6.56 -1.04 -3.49
CA ARG A 438 -6.99 0.36 -3.40
C ARG A 438 -6.42 1.02 -2.13
N PRO A 439 -5.71 2.16 -2.27
CA PRO A 439 -5.33 2.99 -1.13
C PRO A 439 -6.56 3.35 -0.27
N GLY A 440 -6.41 3.30 1.06
CA GLY A 440 -7.49 3.66 2.00
C GLY A 440 -8.52 2.58 2.28
N TRP A 441 -8.40 1.36 1.74
CA TRP A 441 -9.43 0.32 1.95
C TRP A 441 -9.09 -0.66 3.08
N LYS A 442 -8.02 -1.43 2.96
CA LYS A 442 -7.58 -2.42 3.95
C LYS A 442 -6.12 -2.21 4.33
N ASN A 443 -5.74 -2.68 5.51
CA ASN A 443 -4.39 -2.53 6.05
C ASN A 443 -3.36 -3.24 5.16
N PHE A 444 -2.11 -2.80 5.26
CA PHE A 444 -0.96 -3.41 4.63
C PHE A 444 -0.83 -4.88 5.03
N GLY A 445 -0.61 -5.76 4.06
CA GLY A 445 -0.61 -7.21 4.25
C GLY A 445 -1.94 -7.90 4.05
N TRP A 446 -3.07 -7.17 4.10
CA TRP A 446 -4.36 -7.81 3.91
C TRP A 446 -4.46 -8.45 2.52
N GLY A 447 -4.94 -9.70 2.46
CA GLY A 447 -5.13 -10.43 1.19
C GLY A 447 -3.87 -11.08 0.61
N HIS A 448 -2.69 -10.89 1.21
CA HIS A 448 -1.45 -11.57 0.78
C HIS A 448 -1.40 -13.07 1.08
N GLY A 449 -2.37 -13.64 1.80
CA GLY A 449 -2.51 -15.09 1.95
C GLY A 449 -3.40 -15.73 0.87
N ASN A 450 -4.50 -16.35 1.29
CA ASN A 450 -5.41 -17.15 0.46
C ASN A 450 -6.11 -16.41 -0.71
N LEU A 451 -5.98 -15.09 -0.79
CA LEU A 451 -6.67 -14.21 -1.74
C LEU A 451 -5.73 -13.59 -2.78
N SER A 452 -4.45 -13.97 -2.75
CA SER A 452 -3.44 -13.41 -3.63
C SER A 452 -3.78 -13.55 -5.10
N ALA A 453 -3.42 -12.52 -5.87
CA ALA A 453 -3.49 -12.60 -7.31
C ALA A 453 -2.22 -13.17 -7.90
N GLY A 454 -2.40 -14.17 -8.77
CA GLY A 454 -1.32 -14.80 -9.53
C GLY A 454 -1.20 -16.30 -9.36
N LEU A 455 -2.32 -17.02 -9.28
CA LEU A 455 -2.37 -18.48 -9.07
C LEU A 455 -1.23 -19.30 -9.74
N PRO A 456 -0.82 -20.43 -9.12
CA PRO A 456 -1.78 -21.31 -8.46
C PRO A 456 -1.41 -21.92 -7.10
N ALA A 457 -2.41 -22.25 -6.28
CA ALA A 457 -2.34 -23.44 -5.44
C ALA A 457 -3.38 -24.44 -6.02
N PRO A 458 -3.05 -25.73 -6.29
CA PRO A 458 -2.23 -26.58 -5.41
C PRO A 458 -1.29 -27.63 -6.08
N VAL A 459 -0.21 -28.00 -5.38
CA VAL A 459 0.28 -29.39 -5.27
C VAL A 459 0.74 -29.56 -3.82
N ASP A 460 0.00 -30.41 -3.09
CA ASP A 460 0.17 -30.82 -1.69
C ASP A 460 0.49 -29.73 -0.66
N VAL A 461 -0.50 -29.38 0.18
CA VAL A 461 -0.25 -28.78 1.50
C VAL A 461 0.34 -29.86 2.43
N ALA A 462 1.53 -30.29 2.07
CA ALA A 462 2.48 -31.09 2.84
C ALA A 462 3.86 -30.61 2.39
N GLY A 463 4.25 -29.41 2.83
CA GLY A 463 5.47 -28.78 2.32
C GLY A 463 5.63 -27.29 2.64
N LEU A 464 5.33 -26.86 3.88
CA LEU A 464 6.06 -25.73 4.49
C LEU A 464 7.54 -26.13 4.63
N ALA A 465 8.21 -26.34 3.50
CA ALA A 465 9.59 -26.76 3.41
C ALA A 465 10.20 -25.99 2.24
N GLY A 466 10.99 -24.98 2.58
CA GLY A 466 11.62 -24.15 1.57
C GLY A 466 12.28 -22.86 2.03
N ASP A 467 12.48 -22.63 3.33
CA ASP A 467 13.82 -22.22 3.74
C ASP A 467 14.11 -22.84 5.10
N THR A 468 15.12 -23.71 5.11
CA THR A 468 15.76 -24.16 6.35
C THR A 468 16.26 -22.89 6.99
N GLY A 469 15.62 -22.45 8.08
CA GLY A 469 16.21 -21.40 8.91
C GLY A 469 17.69 -21.72 9.05
N ASP A 470 18.54 -20.73 8.81
CA ASP A 470 19.98 -20.98 8.82
C ASP A 470 20.34 -21.63 10.15
N ASP A 471 20.68 -22.93 10.16
CA ASP A 471 20.96 -23.68 11.38
C ASP A 471 22.17 -23.07 12.14
N ALA A 472 22.92 -22.16 11.51
CA ALA A 472 23.95 -21.34 12.10
C ALA A 472 23.43 -20.16 12.93
N LEU A 473 22.16 -19.77 12.78
CA LEU A 473 21.54 -18.61 13.40
C LEU A 473 20.25 -19.01 14.13
N GLN A 474 20.12 -18.58 15.38
CA GLN A 474 18.94 -18.84 16.19
C GLN A 474 18.20 -17.52 16.47
N LEU A 475 16.96 -17.43 16.00
CA LEU A 475 16.06 -16.33 16.35
C LEU A 475 15.16 -16.76 17.52
N THR A 476 15.11 -15.93 18.56
CA THR A 476 14.26 -16.14 19.73
C THR A 476 13.37 -14.93 19.96
N VAL A 477 12.16 -15.20 20.44
CA VAL A 477 11.18 -14.19 20.86
C VAL A 477 10.79 -14.52 22.28
N THR A 478 10.80 -13.51 23.15
CA THR A 478 10.31 -13.62 24.53
C THR A 478 9.16 -12.64 24.72
N MET A 479 8.01 -13.16 25.16
CA MET A 479 6.78 -12.41 25.42
C MET A 479 6.19 -12.85 26.76
N PRO A 480 5.33 -12.03 27.40
CA PRO A 480 4.59 -12.48 28.58
C PRO A 480 3.71 -13.68 28.24
N ALA A 481 3.72 -14.70 29.11
CA ALA A 481 2.90 -15.91 28.91
C ALA A 481 1.40 -15.64 29.06
N GLN A 482 1.04 -14.59 29.79
CA GLN A 482 -0.34 -14.16 30.02
C GLN A 482 -0.43 -12.65 29.84
N ALA A 483 -1.54 -12.20 29.27
CA ALA A 483 -1.92 -10.81 29.23
C ALA A 483 -3.42 -10.67 29.42
N PHE A 484 -3.93 -9.48 29.73
CA PHE A 484 -5.35 -9.17 29.59
C PHE A 484 -5.62 -8.25 28.40
N VAL A 485 -6.84 -8.28 27.88
CA VAL A 485 -7.26 -7.42 26.76
C VAL A 485 -6.98 -5.96 27.09
N GLY A 486 -6.20 -5.26 26.25
CA GLY A 486 -5.82 -3.86 26.47
C GLY A 486 -4.56 -3.65 27.32
N GLU A 487 -3.89 -4.71 27.77
CA GLU A 487 -2.58 -4.61 28.42
C GLU A 487 -1.48 -4.24 27.41
N TYR A 488 -0.54 -3.37 27.81
CA TYR A 488 0.63 -3.04 27.01
C TYR A 488 1.61 -4.23 26.97
N VAL A 489 1.76 -4.85 25.79
CA VAL A 489 2.61 -6.03 25.60
C VAL A 489 3.85 -5.67 24.78
N THR A 490 5.02 -6.06 25.30
CA THR A 490 6.32 -5.94 24.62
C THR A 490 6.91 -7.32 24.33
N ALA A 491 7.72 -7.42 23.29
CA ALA A 491 8.54 -8.59 22.99
C ALA A 491 10.04 -8.24 23.06
N GLU A 492 10.86 -9.14 23.58
CA GLU A 492 12.31 -9.14 23.34
C GLU A 492 12.59 -10.08 22.17
N VAL A 493 13.35 -9.61 21.19
CA VAL A 493 13.80 -10.41 20.04
C VAL A 493 15.31 -10.50 20.08
N ALA A 494 15.85 -11.70 19.94
CA ALA A 494 17.30 -11.91 19.89
C ALA A 494 17.68 -12.84 18.74
N LEU A 495 18.68 -12.44 17.96
CA LEU A 495 19.33 -13.26 16.94
C LEU A 495 20.73 -13.63 17.44
N THR A 496 20.99 -14.93 17.56
CA THR A 496 22.25 -15.48 18.06
C THR A 496 22.95 -16.28 16.98
N ASN A 497 24.27 -16.09 16.83
CA ASN A 497 25.08 -16.99 16.01
C ASN A 497 25.42 -18.26 16.80
N VAL A 498 24.82 -19.38 16.42
CA VAL A 498 25.02 -20.69 17.07
C VAL A 498 26.02 -21.57 16.31
N SER A 499 26.61 -21.07 15.22
CA SER A 499 27.68 -21.75 14.50
C SER A 499 29.07 -21.47 15.09
N ASP A 500 30.08 -22.12 14.51
CA ASP A 500 31.49 -21.91 14.82
C ASP A 500 32.19 -20.89 13.89
N GLN A 501 31.44 -20.27 12.96
CA GLN A 501 31.95 -19.25 12.04
C GLN A 501 31.30 -17.88 12.28
N PRO A 502 32.00 -16.77 12.02
CA PRO A 502 31.38 -15.44 12.02
C PRO A 502 30.25 -15.35 10.99
N ARG A 503 29.15 -14.65 11.35
CA ARG A 503 27.97 -14.45 10.50
C ARG A 503 27.67 -12.97 10.34
N THR A 504 27.58 -12.49 9.10
CA THR A 504 27.07 -11.14 8.82
C THR A 504 25.55 -11.17 8.82
N VAL A 505 24.92 -10.29 9.60
CA VAL A 505 23.46 -10.21 9.78
C VAL A 505 23.01 -8.76 9.79
N THR A 506 21.74 -8.52 9.45
CA THR A 506 21.10 -7.21 9.63
C THR A 506 21.07 -6.78 11.11
N THR A 507 21.12 -5.47 11.36
CA THR A 507 20.86 -4.91 12.70
C THR A 507 19.42 -4.43 12.89
N LEU A 508 18.58 -4.50 11.84
CA LEU A 508 17.19 -4.03 11.84
C LEU A 508 16.23 -5.04 12.52
N ILE A 509 16.40 -5.25 13.82
CA ILE A 509 15.49 -6.10 14.61
C ILE A 509 14.35 -5.24 15.18
N ASN A 510 13.50 -4.70 14.29
CA ASN A 510 12.32 -3.91 14.66
C ASN A 510 11.21 -4.05 13.62
N LEU A 511 9.96 -3.75 13.99
CA LEU A 511 8.79 -3.93 13.13
C LEU A 511 8.57 -2.77 12.14
N SER A 512 9.41 -1.73 12.18
CA SER A 512 9.23 -0.50 11.41
C SER A 512 10.06 -0.52 10.12
N GLU A 513 11.25 -1.10 10.11
CA GLU A 513 12.21 -1.00 8.99
C GLU A 513 12.24 -2.21 8.04
N GLY A 514 11.23 -3.09 8.14
CA GLY A 514 10.96 -4.17 7.19
C GLY A 514 11.54 -5.53 7.57
N ASP A 515 12.81 -5.63 7.97
CA ASP A 515 13.51 -6.92 8.11
C ASP A 515 12.88 -7.92 9.11
N LEU A 516 12.17 -7.44 10.13
CA LEU A 516 11.47 -8.26 11.11
C LEU A 516 9.94 -8.12 10.95
N VAL A 517 9.26 -9.27 10.90
CA VAL A 517 7.79 -9.36 10.94
C VAL A 517 7.37 -10.35 12.02
N PHE A 518 6.26 -10.07 12.71
CA PHE A 518 5.61 -11.06 13.57
C PHE A 518 4.44 -11.72 12.86
N LEU A 519 4.42 -13.05 12.94
CA LEU A 519 3.35 -13.91 12.45
C LEU A 519 2.42 -14.21 13.63
N HIS A 520 1.29 -13.50 13.66
CA HIS A 520 0.30 -13.61 14.72
C HIS A 520 -0.83 -14.52 14.28
N THR A 521 -1.09 -15.57 15.05
CA THR A 521 -2.30 -16.39 14.92
C THR A 521 -3.24 -16.05 16.08
N SER A 522 -4.38 -15.44 15.74
CA SER A 522 -5.41 -15.08 16.72
C SER A 522 -6.22 -16.32 17.17
N PRO A 523 -7.10 -16.21 18.19
CA PRO A 523 -7.95 -17.32 18.64
C PRO A 523 -8.89 -17.87 17.56
N ASP A 524 -9.28 -17.06 16.57
CA ASP A 524 -10.13 -17.49 15.46
C ASP A 524 -9.35 -18.27 14.37
N ARG A 525 -8.02 -18.35 14.53
CA ARG A 525 -7.03 -18.95 13.62
C ARG A 525 -6.77 -18.15 12.34
N SER A 526 -7.10 -16.87 12.31
CA SER A 526 -6.57 -15.90 11.36
C SER A 526 -5.05 -15.84 11.52
N LEU A 527 -4.33 -15.79 10.40
CA LEU A 527 -2.92 -15.47 10.39
C LEU A 527 -2.78 -14.02 9.93
N GLU A 528 -2.15 -13.21 10.78
CA GLU A 528 -1.90 -11.79 10.58
C GLU A 528 -0.39 -11.54 10.57
N HIS A 529 0.04 -10.65 9.69
CA HIS A 529 1.39 -10.12 9.71
C HIS A 529 1.34 -8.82 10.52
N LEU A 530 1.98 -8.83 11.69
CA LEU A 530 2.12 -7.64 12.51
C LEU A 530 3.40 -6.91 12.11
N VAL A 531 3.21 -5.68 11.69
CA VAL A 531 4.26 -4.68 11.46
C VAL A 531 3.88 -3.39 12.21
N ASP A 532 4.81 -2.46 12.31
CA ASP A 532 4.54 -1.17 12.92
C ASP A 532 3.57 -0.33 12.06
N VAL A 533 2.94 0.68 12.67
CA VAL A 533 2.10 1.65 11.95
C VAL A 533 2.92 2.60 11.08
N ALA A 534 4.21 2.73 11.39
CA ALA A 534 5.18 3.53 10.65
C ALA A 534 6.17 2.58 9.95
N ILE A 535 5.98 2.38 8.64
CA ILE A 535 6.76 1.43 7.85
C ILE A 535 7.84 2.21 7.09
N GLY A 536 9.06 2.19 7.60
CA GLY A 536 10.23 2.84 7.04
C GLY A 536 11.00 1.96 6.06
N CYS A 537 11.50 2.58 5.00
CA CYS A 537 12.41 1.98 4.03
C CYS A 537 13.73 2.74 4.06
N GLY A 538 14.83 2.08 4.38
CA GLY A 538 16.15 2.70 4.51
C GLY A 538 17.30 1.83 4.00
N PRO A 539 18.56 2.25 4.25
CA PRO A 539 19.71 1.38 4.14
C PRO A 539 19.55 0.15 5.04
N ARG A 540 20.21 -0.94 4.67
CA ARG A 540 20.24 -2.17 5.47
C ARG A 540 21.58 -2.29 6.21
N PRO A 541 21.73 -1.71 7.42
CA PRO A 541 22.93 -1.87 8.21
C PRO A 541 23.14 -3.33 8.58
N THR A 542 24.39 -3.78 8.50
CA THR A 542 24.77 -5.13 8.91
C THR A 542 25.88 -5.08 9.96
N THR A 543 25.96 -6.14 10.76
CA THR A 543 27.02 -6.39 11.72
C THR A 543 27.51 -7.82 11.59
N VAL A 544 28.70 -8.11 12.11
CA VAL A 544 29.25 -9.47 12.16
C VAL A 544 29.09 -10.02 13.56
N LEU A 545 28.32 -11.10 13.71
CA LEU A 545 28.22 -11.88 14.93
C LEU A 545 29.32 -12.95 14.95
N GLN A 546 30.20 -12.92 15.94
CA GLN A 546 31.10 -14.04 16.25
C GLN A 546 30.32 -15.26 16.75
N PRO A 547 30.94 -16.45 16.79
CA PRO A 547 30.34 -17.64 17.43
C PRO A 547 29.85 -17.35 18.85
N GLY A 548 28.57 -17.62 19.12
CA GLY A 548 27.89 -17.38 20.40
C GLY A 548 27.39 -15.95 20.62
N GLU A 549 27.75 -15.02 19.74
CA GLU A 549 27.40 -13.60 19.81
C GLU A 549 25.91 -13.37 19.50
N SER A 550 25.31 -12.33 20.09
CA SER A 550 23.90 -12.00 19.84
C SER A 550 23.67 -10.50 19.64
N ILE A 551 22.68 -10.19 18.80
CA ILE A 551 21.99 -8.89 18.78
C ILE A 551 20.59 -9.03 19.38
N ARG A 552 20.15 -8.00 20.10
CA ARG A 552 18.87 -8.00 20.82
C ARG A 552 18.14 -6.68 20.60
N ASN A 553 16.82 -6.72 20.61
CA ASN A 553 16.00 -5.52 20.66
C ASN A 553 14.69 -5.75 21.39
N HIS A 554 14.08 -4.67 21.87
CA HIS A 554 12.75 -4.67 22.46
C HIS A 554 11.75 -4.01 21.52
N VAL A 555 10.58 -4.62 21.37
CA VAL A 555 9.57 -4.22 20.39
C VAL A 555 8.21 -4.11 21.09
N GLN A 556 7.47 -3.02 20.84
CA GLN A 556 6.06 -2.94 21.25
C GLN A 556 5.19 -3.77 20.31
N VAL A 557 4.27 -4.55 20.87
CA VAL A 557 3.28 -5.36 20.11
C VAL A 557 1.87 -4.97 20.52
N PHE A 558 1.72 -3.81 21.17
CA PHE A 558 0.43 -3.37 21.68
C PHE A 558 -0.45 -2.86 20.54
N PHE A 559 0.07 -1.92 19.75
CA PHE A 559 -0.66 -1.29 18.65
C PHE A 559 0.15 -1.39 17.36
N THR A 560 -0.37 -2.11 16.37
CA THR A 560 0.32 -2.46 15.12
C THR A 560 -0.52 -2.02 13.93
N ASN A 561 -0.13 -2.39 12.71
CA ASN A 561 -0.98 -2.25 11.53
C ASN A 561 -2.36 -2.93 11.65
N GLN A 562 -2.60 -3.79 12.66
CA GLN A 562 -3.91 -4.39 12.94
C GLN A 562 -4.71 -3.64 14.03
N GLY A 563 -4.24 -2.46 14.47
CA GLY A 563 -4.76 -1.77 15.64
C GLY A 563 -4.25 -2.40 16.93
N VAL A 564 -5.09 -2.49 17.97
CA VAL A 564 -4.72 -3.20 19.20
C VAL A 564 -4.60 -4.70 18.91
N THR A 565 -3.43 -5.28 19.16
CA THR A 565 -3.12 -6.66 18.72
C THR A 565 -3.91 -7.72 19.50
N PHE A 566 -3.98 -7.58 20.82
CA PHE A 566 -4.62 -8.56 21.70
C PHE A 566 -6.01 -8.08 22.16
N THR A 567 -6.96 -8.05 21.24
CA THR A 567 -8.34 -7.57 21.49
C THR A 567 -9.32 -8.68 21.88
N GLU A 568 -8.99 -9.93 21.55
CA GLU A 568 -9.84 -11.09 21.82
C GLU A 568 -9.28 -11.94 22.97
N PRO A 569 -10.10 -12.36 23.95
CA PRO A 569 -9.68 -13.37 24.90
C PRO A 569 -9.47 -14.73 24.22
N GLY A 570 -8.36 -15.40 24.52
CA GLY A 570 -8.05 -16.72 23.99
C GLY A 570 -6.56 -16.98 23.92
N ARG A 571 -6.21 -18.06 23.22
CA ARG A 571 -4.82 -18.41 22.97
C ARG A 571 -4.34 -17.76 21.69
N HIS A 572 -3.36 -16.87 21.80
CA HIS A 572 -2.65 -16.29 20.67
C HIS A 572 -1.32 -17.00 20.48
N THR A 573 -0.88 -17.11 19.23
CA THR A 573 0.47 -17.60 18.90
C THR A 573 1.21 -16.54 18.11
N VAL A 574 2.46 -16.26 18.48
CA VAL A 574 3.30 -15.28 17.80
C VAL A 574 4.63 -15.95 17.44
N ALA A 575 5.09 -15.80 16.21
CA ALA A 575 6.44 -16.19 15.80
C ALA A 575 7.13 -15.02 15.11
N ALA A 576 8.43 -14.83 15.34
CA ALA A 576 9.21 -13.88 14.57
C ALA A 576 9.73 -14.51 13.29
N GLN A 577 9.76 -13.71 12.23
CA GLN A 577 10.48 -13.98 11.01
C GLN A 577 11.43 -12.79 10.79
N LEU A 578 12.73 -13.07 10.80
CA LEU A 578 13.77 -12.09 10.55
C LEU A 578 14.53 -12.47 9.29
N GLU A 579 14.63 -11.54 8.37
CA GLU A 579 15.56 -11.67 7.26
C GLU A 579 16.94 -11.21 7.70
N VAL A 580 17.95 -12.06 7.59
CA VAL A 580 19.31 -11.75 8.07
C VAL A 580 20.19 -11.16 6.97
N ASP A 581 19.97 -11.58 5.73
CA ASP A 581 20.58 -11.06 4.50
C ASP A 581 19.60 -11.21 3.31
N PRO A 582 19.90 -10.66 2.11
CA PRO A 582 18.97 -10.65 0.97
C PRO A 582 18.48 -12.00 0.47
N VAL A 583 18.99 -13.13 0.96
CA VAL A 583 18.56 -14.46 0.54
C VAL A 583 18.27 -15.41 1.70
N THR A 584 18.47 -14.97 2.96
CA THR A 584 18.39 -15.84 4.13
C THR A 584 17.36 -15.31 5.12
N THR A 585 16.39 -16.16 5.48
CA THR A 585 15.39 -15.87 6.51
C THR A 585 15.51 -16.85 7.69
N VAL A 586 15.47 -16.33 8.91
CA VAL A 586 15.45 -17.10 10.15
C VAL A 586 14.09 -16.92 10.83
N ARG A 587 13.52 -18.00 11.35
CA ARG A 587 12.23 -17.99 12.07
C ARG A 587 12.43 -18.45 13.50
N SER A 588 11.70 -17.82 14.43
CA SER A 588 11.68 -18.28 15.81
C SER A 588 10.73 -19.48 15.97
N ALA A 589 10.91 -20.21 17.07
CA ALA A 589 9.82 -21.04 17.57
C ALA A 589 8.61 -20.14 17.90
N PRO A 590 7.37 -20.59 17.67
CA PRO A 590 6.19 -19.84 18.08
C PRO A 590 6.10 -19.77 19.61
N VAL A 591 5.77 -18.59 20.13
CA VAL A 591 5.44 -18.36 21.54
C VAL A 591 3.94 -18.23 21.71
N THR A 592 3.43 -18.62 22.88
CA THR A 592 2.02 -18.53 23.22
C THR A 592 1.79 -17.40 24.22
N VAL A 593 0.78 -16.57 23.95
CA VAL A 593 0.26 -15.57 24.88
C VAL A 593 -1.19 -15.93 25.15
N ASP A 594 -1.50 -16.34 26.39
CA ASP A 594 -2.87 -16.61 26.80
C ASP A 594 -3.50 -15.27 27.26
N VAL A 595 -4.39 -14.71 26.42
CA VAL A 595 -5.07 -13.44 26.64
C VAL A 595 -6.40 -13.68 27.34
N ARG A 596 -6.64 -12.99 28.45
CA ARG A 596 -7.90 -13.07 29.21
C ARG A 596 -8.66 -11.75 29.20
N GLY A 597 -9.94 -11.80 29.57
CA GLY A 597 -10.65 -10.58 29.94
C GLY A 597 -10.03 -9.93 31.19
N PRO A 598 -10.21 -8.61 31.38
CA PRO A 598 -9.82 -7.93 32.60
C PRO A 598 -10.60 -8.51 33.80
N ALA A 599 -9.90 -8.77 34.90
CA ALA A 599 -10.39 -9.50 36.07
C ALA A 599 -10.49 -8.63 37.34
N SER A 600 -9.79 -7.48 37.37
CA SER A 600 -9.88 -6.51 38.47
C SER A 600 -10.45 -5.18 37.99
N GLU A 601 -10.93 -4.34 38.92
CA GLU A 601 -11.39 -2.98 38.57
C GLU A 601 -10.27 -2.15 37.92
N ALA A 602 -9.02 -2.31 38.37
CA ALA A 602 -7.87 -1.65 37.77
C ALA A 602 -7.65 -2.11 36.33
N GLU A 603 -7.69 -3.42 36.08
CA GLU A 603 -7.55 -3.95 34.71
C GLU A 603 -8.70 -3.51 33.81
N VAL A 604 -9.94 -3.49 34.30
CA VAL A 604 -11.10 -2.99 33.55
C VAL A 604 -10.91 -1.53 33.15
N ASP A 605 -10.43 -0.71 34.08
CA ASP A 605 -10.15 0.71 33.81
C ASP A 605 -8.97 0.88 32.83
N ILE A 606 -7.88 0.11 32.98
CA ILE A 606 -6.77 0.09 32.02
C ILE A 606 -7.30 -0.28 30.64
N SER A 607 -8.03 -1.39 30.48
CA SER A 607 -8.60 -1.82 29.20
C SER A 607 -9.49 -0.74 28.58
N ALA A 608 -10.36 -0.10 29.37
CA ALA A 608 -11.24 0.96 28.86
C ALA A 608 -10.44 2.16 28.33
N LYS A 609 -9.33 2.53 28.99
CA LYS A 609 -8.46 3.63 28.56
C LYS A 609 -7.63 3.25 27.33
N THR A 610 -6.96 2.09 27.34
CA THR A 610 -6.04 1.70 26.27
C THR A 610 -6.72 1.29 24.97
N LEU A 611 -7.98 0.82 25.05
CA LEU A 611 -8.83 0.56 23.88
C LEU A 611 -9.51 1.83 23.34
N THR A 612 -9.30 3.00 23.96
CA THR A 612 -9.82 4.26 23.43
C THR A 612 -9.11 4.59 22.10
N PRO A 613 -9.86 4.88 21.01
CA PRO A 613 -9.27 5.31 19.75
C PRO A 613 -8.34 6.52 19.96
N GLY A 614 -7.13 6.45 19.42
CA GLY A 614 -6.09 7.48 19.59
C GLY A 614 -5.02 7.16 20.65
N VAL A 615 -5.36 6.44 21.74
CA VAL A 615 -4.38 6.07 22.78
C VAL A 615 -3.36 5.06 22.24
N GLY A 616 -3.82 4.01 21.58
CA GLY A 616 -2.91 3.04 20.96
C GLY A 616 -2.03 3.63 19.87
N ARG A 617 -2.57 4.57 19.09
CA ARG A 617 -1.79 5.32 18.09
C ARG A 617 -0.71 6.18 18.74
N ALA A 618 -1.06 6.88 19.82
CA ALA A 618 -0.09 7.68 20.57
C ALA A 618 1.03 6.83 21.17
N ILE A 619 0.72 5.59 21.59
CA ILE A 619 1.72 4.62 22.04
C ILE A 619 2.63 4.18 20.88
N ALA A 620 2.06 3.81 19.73
CA ALA A 620 2.85 3.36 18.57
C ALA A 620 3.75 4.46 17.98
N LEU A 621 3.27 5.70 17.96
CA LEU A 621 4.04 6.85 17.47
C LEU A 621 4.95 7.46 18.55
N GLY A 622 4.80 7.06 19.81
CA GLY A 622 5.48 7.68 20.95
C GLY A 622 5.07 9.13 21.22
N ASP A 623 4.00 9.63 20.59
CA ASP A 623 3.51 11.01 20.73
C ASP A 623 1.99 11.10 20.51
N PHE A 624 1.28 11.88 21.34
CA PHE A 624 -0.17 12.09 21.20
C PHE A 624 -0.54 13.21 20.21
N ALA A 625 0.43 13.82 19.54
CA ALA A 625 0.26 14.92 18.60
C ALA A 625 -0.53 16.09 19.21
N THR A 626 -1.65 16.47 18.58
CA THR A 626 -2.60 17.48 19.06
C THR A 626 -3.89 16.88 19.62
N ASP A 627 -3.96 15.55 19.78
CA ASP A 627 -5.14 14.86 20.29
C ASP A 627 -5.30 15.06 21.80
N ALA A 628 -6.09 16.07 22.16
CA ALA A 628 -6.40 16.39 23.55
C ALA A 628 -7.17 15.28 24.27
N ALA A 629 -7.96 14.47 23.54
CA ALA A 629 -8.69 13.35 24.13
C ALA A 629 -7.71 12.21 24.47
N ALA A 630 -6.82 11.84 23.55
CA ALA A 630 -5.76 10.87 23.81
C ALA A 630 -4.84 11.33 24.94
N ARG A 631 -4.41 12.60 24.96
CA ARG A 631 -3.64 13.18 26.08
C ARG A 631 -4.36 13.00 27.40
N SER A 632 -5.64 13.38 27.49
CA SER A 632 -6.41 13.28 28.72
C SER A 632 -6.52 11.84 29.23
N VAL A 633 -6.71 10.87 28.33
CA VAL A 633 -6.81 9.45 28.69
C VAL A 633 -5.44 8.90 29.11
N LEU A 634 -4.36 9.26 28.40
CA LEU A 634 -2.99 8.90 28.77
C LEU A 634 -2.62 9.47 30.15
N THR A 635 -2.98 10.71 30.46
CA THR A 635 -2.72 11.32 31.77
C THR A 635 -3.43 10.53 32.87
N ALA A 636 -4.72 10.23 32.69
CA ALA A 636 -5.46 9.41 33.65
C ALA A 636 -4.86 8.00 33.79
N LEU A 637 -4.42 7.37 32.69
CA LEU A 637 -3.76 6.07 32.70
C LEU A 637 -2.45 6.11 33.49
N ALA A 638 -1.60 7.10 33.22
CA ALA A 638 -0.31 7.29 33.87
C ALA A 638 -0.45 7.57 35.37
N GLU A 639 -1.36 8.46 35.77
CA GLU A 639 -1.54 8.84 37.17
C GLU A 639 -2.19 7.73 38.00
N GLN A 640 -3.20 7.04 37.46
CA GLN A 640 -4.01 6.07 38.20
C GLN A 640 -3.36 4.68 38.25
N HIS A 641 -2.54 4.33 37.25
CA HIS A 641 -1.95 2.99 37.10
C HIS A 641 -0.43 3.02 36.92
N SER A 642 0.25 4.04 37.47
CA SER A 642 1.72 4.20 37.39
C SER A 642 2.51 3.00 37.93
N ASP A 643 1.90 2.15 38.75
CA ASP A 643 2.44 0.90 39.27
C ASP A 643 2.42 -0.26 38.27
N THR A 644 1.71 -0.12 37.15
CA THR A 644 1.64 -1.11 36.06
C THR A 644 2.48 -0.71 34.85
N ASP A 645 3.04 -1.66 34.12
CA ASP A 645 3.83 -1.36 32.91
C ASP A 645 3.01 -0.64 31.83
N THR A 646 1.71 -0.87 31.80
CA THR A 646 0.78 -0.15 30.90
C THR A 646 0.67 1.33 31.28
N GLY A 647 0.52 1.65 32.57
CA GLY A 647 0.55 3.03 33.04
C GLY A 647 1.90 3.71 32.85
N ALA A 648 3.00 2.99 33.04
CA ALA A 648 4.35 3.50 32.79
C ALA A 648 4.61 3.76 31.30
N ALA A 649 4.16 2.89 30.40
CA ALA A 649 4.23 3.14 28.97
C ALA A 649 3.45 4.41 28.59
N GLY A 650 2.23 4.59 29.12
CA GLY A 650 1.46 5.83 28.94
C GLY A 650 2.18 7.07 29.48
N ALA A 651 2.85 6.95 30.63
CA ALA A 651 3.67 8.01 31.21
C ALA A 651 4.90 8.34 30.34
N LEU A 652 5.55 7.33 29.76
CA LEU A 652 6.69 7.52 28.84
C LEU A 652 6.26 8.19 27.53
N VAL A 653 5.06 7.89 26.99
CA VAL A 653 4.49 8.60 25.83
C VAL A 653 4.30 10.07 26.15
N LEU A 654 3.70 10.39 27.31
CA LEU A 654 3.51 11.77 27.75
C LEU A 654 4.85 12.49 27.97
N ALA A 655 5.82 11.82 28.60
CA ALA A 655 7.16 12.36 28.80
C ALA A 655 7.84 12.67 27.46
N ASN A 656 7.80 11.73 26.51
CA ASN A 656 8.36 11.93 25.17
C ASN A 656 7.68 13.09 24.45
N SER A 657 6.34 13.11 24.46
CA SER A 657 5.53 14.11 23.77
C SER A 657 5.82 15.51 24.30
N LEU A 658 5.84 15.67 25.63
CA LEU A 658 5.94 16.97 26.30
C LEU A 658 7.39 17.47 26.42
N ALA A 659 8.40 16.61 26.24
CA ALA A 659 9.80 17.02 26.22
C ALA A 659 10.17 17.86 24.99
N ARG A 660 9.39 17.75 23.90
CA ARG A 660 9.60 18.47 22.64
C ARG A 660 8.35 19.22 22.18
N SER A 661 8.54 20.19 21.30
CA SER A 661 7.43 20.80 20.58
C SER A 661 6.89 19.84 19.53
N PHE A 662 5.64 20.04 19.14
CA PHE A 662 5.00 19.34 18.02
C PHE A 662 4.39 20.37 17.06
N THR A 663 4.61 20.19 15.77
CA THR A 663 4.15 21.07 14.70
C THR A 663 3.14 20.36 13.80
N ASP A 664 1.89 20.80 13.85
CA ASP A 664 0.93 20.51 12.79
C ASP A 664 1.17 21.49 11.64
N VAL A 665 1.96 21.04 10.67
CA VAL A 665 2.41 21.83 9.52
C VAL A 665 1.22 22.41 8.72
N ARG A 666 0.11 21.66 8.61
CA ARG A 666 -1.07 22.07 7.82
C ARG A 666 -2.00 22.98 8.60
N ALA A 667 -2.31 22.63 9.85
CA ALA A 667 -3.12 23.49 10.71
C ALA A 667 -2.36 24.75 11.17
N ARG A 668 -1.04 24.78 10.95
CA ARG A 668 -0.10 25.78 11.49
C ARG A 668 -0.22 25.88 13.02
N GLY A 669 -0.52 24.75 13.64
CA GLY A 669 -0.65 24.60 15.08
C GLY A 669 0.69 24.16 15.65
N VAL A 670 1.09 24.74 16.78
CA VAL A 670 2.25 24.29 17.54
C VAL A 670 1.79 23.95 18.94
N ARG A 671 2.13 22.74 19.40
CA ARG A 671 2.11 22.38 20.82
C ARG A 671 3.51 22.62 21.35
N ASP A 672 3.66 23.60 22.25
CA ASP A 672 4.93 23.88 22.90
C ASP A 672 5.38 22.69 23.77
N ALA A 673 6.70 22.57 23.96
CA ALA A 673 7.26 21.67 24.97
C ALA A 673 6.84 22.12 26.38
N ALA A 674 6.56 21.16 27.24
CA ALA A 674 6.23 21.36 28.66
C ALA A 674 7.19 20.51 29.51
N PRO A 675 8.48 20.91 29.66
CA PRO A 675 9.51 20.09 30.27
C PRO A 675 9.23 19.73 31.73
N ASP A 676 8.54 20.59 32.48
CA ASP A 676 8.16 20.30 33.87
C ASP A 676 7.10 19.18 33.95
N GLU A 677 6.13 19.18 33.02
CA GLU A 677 5.16 18.08 32.91
C GLU A 677 5.83 16.80 32.41
N ALA A 678 6.75 16.91 31.44
CA ALA A 678 7.52 15.77 30.94
C ALA A 678 8.31 15.08 32.07
N ALA A 679 9.00 15.88 32.91
CA ALA A 679 9.73 15.38 34.07
C ALA A 679 8.80 14.70 35.10
N HIS A 680 7.59 15.23 35.30
CA HIS A 680 6.60 14.61 36.17
C HIS A 680 6.20 13.20 35.69
N PHE A 681 5.85 13.05 34.41
CA PHE A 681 5.47 11.74 33.87
C PHE A 681 6.66 10.76 33.80
N LEU A 682 7.87 11.26 33.54
CA LEU A 682 9.07 10.44 33.63
C LEU A 682 9.27 9.88 35.05
N GLU A 683 9.07 10.69 36.09
CA GLU A 683 9.16 10.23 37.48
C GLU A 683 8.10 9.18 37.82
N LEU A 684 6.87 9.30 37.28
CA LEU A 684 5.83 8.28 37.40
C LEU A 684 6.23 6.96 36.72
N ALA A 685 6.78 7.01 35.51
CA ALA A 685 7.26 5.82 34.81
C ALA A 685 8.35 5.09 35.60
N LEU A 686 9.25 5.85 36.23
CA LEU A 686 10.36 5.34 37.03
C LEU A 686 9.95 4.80 38.42
N ALA A 687 8.71 5.03 38.87
CA ALA A 687 8.27 4.64 40.21
C ALA A 687 8.15 3.11 40.34
N GLY A 688 8.80 2.53 41.36
CA GLY A 688 8.65 1.11 41.69
C GLY A 688 9.30 0.10 40.72
N ARG A 689 10.07 0.56 39.72
CA ARG A 689 10.67 -0.30 38.68
C ARG A 689 12.19 -0.36 38.74
N SER A 690 12.75 -1.42 38.18
CA SER A 690 14.19 -1.52 37.93
C SER A 690 14.60 -0.59 36.77
N ALA A 691 15.87 -0.17 36.78
CA ALA A 691 16.42 0.66 35.71
C ALA A 691 16.30 -0.02 34.33
N GLU A 692 16.62 -1.32 34.28
CA GLU A 692 16.51 -2.15 33.08
C GLU A 692 15.08 -2.17 32.52
N ARG A 693 14.06 -2.38 33.36
CA ARG A 693 12.67 -2.46 32.88
C ARG A 693 12.18 -1.12 32.34
N VAL A 694 12.53 0.00 32.97
CA VAL A 694 12.10 1.33 32.47
C VAL A 694 12.81 1.66 31.16
N ALA A 695 14.09 1.32 31.02
CA ALA A 695 14.79 1.48 29.75
C ALA A 695 14.17 0.63 28.64
N ALA A 696 13.84 -0.64 28.91
CA ALA A 696 13.12 -1.50 27.98
C ALA A 696 11.77 -0.90 27.56
N LEU A 697 11.00 -0.33 28.48
CA LEU A 697 9.75 0.35 28.14
C LEU A 697 10.01 1.61 27.30
N ALA A 698 11.01 2.42 27.65
CA ALA A 698 11.32 3.67 26.94
C ALA A 698 11.68 3.42 25.47
N VAL A 699 12.50 2.40 25.17
CA VAL A 699 12.87 2.06 23.78
C VAL A 699 11.71 1.44 22.99
N THR A 700 10.70 0.87 23.66
CA THR A 700 9.49 0.35 22.98
C THR A 700 8.44 1.43 22.71
N VAL A 701 8.45 2.52 23.48
CA VAL A 701 7.58 3.69 23.25
C VAL A 701 8.20 4.64 22.23
N ALA A 702 9.52 4.74 22.18
CA ALA A 702 10.20 5.46 21.12
C ALA A 702 10.04 4.70 19.80
N SER A 703 9.62 5.40 18.75
CA SER A 703 9.61 4.82 17.41
C SER A 703 11.03 4.41 16.99
N PRO A 704 11.26 3.18 16.48
CA PRO A 704 12.57 2.73 15.99
C PRO A 704 13.15 3.60 14.86
N THR A 705 12.30 4.30 14.11
CA THR A 705 12.73 5.22 13.05
C THR A 705 13.08 6.61 13.60
N GLU A 706 12.82 6.89 14.88
CA GLU A 706 13.19 8.08 15.62
C GLU A 706 14.26 7.77 16.69
N ARG A 707 15.44 7.33 16.26
CA ARG A 707 16.52 6.89 17.17
C ARG A 707 17.00 7.97 18.17
N ASN A 708 16.67 9.23 17.92
CA ASN A 708 17.00 10.37 18.79
C ASN A 708 15.81 10.82 19.68
N ALA A 709 14.79 9.99 19.87
CA ALA A 709 13.65 10.30 20.72
C ALA A 709 14.11 10.69 22.15
N PRO A 710 13.70 11.86 22.69
CA PRO A 710 14.16 12.36 23.99
C PRO A 710 13.96 11.37 25.13
N VAL A 711 12.85 10.64 25.13
CA VAL A 711 12.48 9.72 26.22
C VAL A 711 13.53 8.67 26.55
N VAL A 712 14.29 8.20 25.56
CA VAL A 712 15.34 7.19 25.78
C VAL A 712 16.51 7.82 26.53
N ALA A 713 17.02 8.95 26.04
CA ALA A 713 18.14 9.66 26.64
C ALA A 713 17.78 10.22 28.04
N ASP A 714 16.58 10.79 28.18
CA ASP A 714 16.09 11.36 29.43
C ASP A 714 15.88 10.29 30.50
N THR A 715 15.38 9.10 30.11
CA THR A 715 15.27 7.94 31.01
C THR A 715 16.63 7.54 31.57
N VAL A 716 17.64 7.38 30.71
CA VAL A 716 19.01 7.04 31.14
C VAL A 716 19.59 8.12 32.04
N ALA A 717 19.39 9.40 31.71
CA ALA A 717 19.85 10.52 32.52
C ALA A 717 19.22 10.53 33.92
N ALA A 718 17.90 10.32 34.02
CA ALA A 718 17.18 10.26 35.29
C ALA A 718 17.65 9.08 36.17
N LEU A 719 17.87 7.90 35.58
CA LEU A 719 18.39 6.73 36.27
C LEU A 719 19.81 6.96 36.84
N LYS A 720 20.68 7.64 36.07
CA LYS A 720 22.02 8.06 36.54
C LYS A 720 21.96 9.07 37.68
N ALA A 721 20.98 9.98 37.67
CA ALA A 721 20.81 10.94 38.74
C ALA A 721 20.41 10.25 40.06
N ARG A 722 19.49 9.28 40.00
CA ARG A 722 19.01 8.52 41.18
C ARG A 722 20.12 7.69 41.84
N THR A 723 21.01 7.07 41.05
CA THR A 723 22.13 6.25 41.58
C THR A 723 23.23 7.06 42.25
N LYS A 724 23.44 8.32 41.86
CA LYS A 724 24.39 9.21 42.55
C LYS A 724 23.99 9.52 44.00
N GLY A 725 22.70 9.36 44.35
CA GLY A 725 22.14 9.64 45.67
C GLY A 725 21.99 8.45 46.64
N GLY A 726 22.28 7.20 46.23
CA GLY A 726 22.03 5.98 47.03
C GLY A 726 23.14 4.91 46.95
N ALA A 727 23.11 3.91 47.85
CA ALA A 727 24.16 2.89 48.03
C ALA A 727 24.47 2.08 46.74
N ARG A 728 25.76 1.96 46.40
CA ARG A 728 26.27 1.87 45.01
C ARG A 728 26.38 0.49 44.34
N SER A 729 26.13 -0.66 44.98
CA SER A 729 26.56 -1.95 44.38
C SER A 729 25.52 -2.70 43.53
N ALA A 730 24.23 -2.70 43.90
CA ALA A 730 23.17 -3.35 43.12
C ALA A 730 22.59 -2.39 42.07
N ALA A 731 22.24 -1.16 42.48
CA ALA A 731 21.68 -0.15 41.59
C ALA A 731 22.63 0.28 40.46
N GLY A 732 23.95 0.11 40.63
CA GLY A 732 24.92 0.42 39.57
C GLY A 732 24.93 -0.58 38.42
N LYS A 733 24.60 -1.87 38.67
CA LYS A 733 24.52 -2.89 37.60
C LYS A 733 23.27 -2.70 36.75
N ASP A 734 22.13 -2.39 37.38
CA ASP A 734 20.87 -2.17 36.68
C ASP A 734 20.94 -0.95 35.75
N VAL A 735 21.67 0.12 36.16
CA VAL A 735 21.86 1.28 35.28
C VAL A 735 22.77 0.97 34.09
N ALA A 736 23.79 0.14 34.25
CA ALA A 736 24.62 -0.28 33.12
C ALA A 736 23.79 -1.10 32.10
N ALA A 737 22.89 -1.98 32.56
CA ALA A 737 21.96 -2.68 31.68
C ALA A 737 21.00 -1.73 30.95
N ALA A 738 20.50 -0.70 31.66
CA ALA A 738 19.66 0.34 31.07
C ALA A 738 20.39 1.17 30.00
N GLU A 739 21.64 1.56 30.25
CA GLU A 739 22.50 2.21 29.25
C GLU A 739 22.68 1.32 28.03
N GLN A 740 22.93 0.03 28.25
CA GLN A 740 23.14 -0.95 27.20
C GLN A 740 21.91 -1.12 26.29
N ILE A 741 20.70 -1.13 26.86
CA ILE A 741 19.43 -1.18 26.13
C ILE A 741 19.24 0.09 25.28
N ALA A 742 19.54 1.27 25.85
CA ALA A 742 19.45 2.53 25.12
C ALA A 742 20.47 2.60 23.97
N GLU A 743 21.69 2.10 24.19
CA GLU A 743 22.71 2.01 23.14
C GLU A 743 22.30 1.06 22.02
N ASP A 744 21.71 -0.11 22.34
CA ASP A 744 21.17 -1.04 21.33
C ASP A 744 20.09 -0.40 20.46
N PHE A 745 19.21 0.42 21.07
CA PHE A 745 18.17 1.12 20.33
C PHE A 745 18.74 2.14 19.34
N VAL A 746 19.75 2.92 19.75
CA VAL A 746 20.37 3.95 18.90
C VAL A 746 21.27 3.34 17.82
N SER A 747 22.06 2.34 18.21
CA SER A 747 23.07 1.70 17.37
C SER A 747 23.24 0.24 17.77
N PRO A 748 22.39 -0.67 17.24
CA PRO A 748 22.51 -2.08 17.54
C PRO A 748 23.85 -2.59 16.99
N GLN A 749 24.68 -3.15 17.89
CA GLN A 749 25.98 -3.73 17.57
C GLN A 749 26.01 -5.18 18.03
N GLY A 750 26.80 -6.00 17.35
CA GLY A 750 27.02 -7.38 17.78
C GLY A 750 27.78 -7.43 19.11
N ARG A 751 27.43 -8.39 20.00
CA ARG A 751 27.98 -8.53 21.36
C ARG A 751 28.23 -9.94 21.86
#